data_AF-A0A3E1YG78-F1
#
_entry.id   AF-A0A3E1YG78-F1
#
_cell.length_a   1.000
_cell.length_b   1.000
_cell.length_c   1.000
_cell.angle_alpha   90.00
_cell.angle_beta   90.00
_cell.angle_gamma   90.00
#
_symmetry.space_group_name_H-M   'P 1'
#
loop_
_entity.id
_entity.type
_entity.pdbx_description
1 polymer ?
#
loop_
_entity_poly.entity_id
_entity_poly.type
_entity_poly.pdbx_seq_one_letter_code
_entity_poly.pdbx_strand_id
1 'polypeptide(L)'
;MNCSLKRHLALLIAIVLFAAACKKDKAQPTENRDAENLVKALNGQVAKIDSLSEFAPYLKTLQLSNEDVAQGITVFAPVSSAFKNSGGRKASTENLQLRESLPDSSDLQDYVVKGLISASSLTNNAHFTSMSGKTLTITKTGDDIRVNGVLLTAKDGITGDKTMIYTINGLLNTNPSLVITVWDATNWSATKPRGVVTGGAVVALYSSRGDYATGKPPAYTTETDNNGKAKFNNVAVGTYYVVATKGDMSNIFKEKGFWNPQPVNGVLAGYAFDSLFQTQAEVTSSPQQPNAAPGNFRFLDANGDGRIDNNDFVALPYASVNAQQGLAASASVLIGYSNNNNLKAITSLEAATALLQSCYEVEAQAFLNFTMLDGYLSDNADATSAKWQAIDNFAFTPQEPVFANLWNGAYLQALPQLNRIIRDVPGLPDLTDKATVIAQAKALRAYIYLQLYTYFGNIPVLNGVIIPPDFSNANNRQLVYEQVKKDLEEAAAGLPLQWPQDQTFRLTKGAASALLARNALLQKDYKNATIYAQSVLNSGIYQLLPSYTNIFTTAPNAEVIWDLSGQAQLSEFNPYFIYGGIHGNLPTSRCPTIRLGEMYLIAAEGLLEQSGVTQDVVNYNNRLCNRLPTGLLLSMTNTAAQVRSTLRNNWNEEMLREGNRFVCLQRWGIAQSVLAAKGYTSPKNELLPIPIDFMINYNGMKQNPGY
;
A
#
# COMPACT_ATOMS: atom_id res chain seq x y z
N MET A 1 2.04 38.59 -68.47
CA MET A 1 2.57 39.72 -69.28
C MET A 1 1.87 41.01 -68.82
N ASN A 2 2.39 42.19 -69.18
CA ASN A 2 2.09 43.47 -68.52
C ASN A 2 1.34 44.46 -69.44
N CYS A 3 0.61 45.44 -68.88
CA CYS A 3 0.18 46.71 -69.52
C CYS A 3 -0.84 46.58 -70.71
N SER A 4 -1.61 47.57 -71.22
CA SER A 4 -1.95 49.00 -70.90
C SER A 4 -3.10 49.49 -71.85
N LEU A 5 -3.86 50.61 -71.74
CA LEU A 5 -4.18 51.60 -70.68
C LEU A 5 -5.10 52.76 -71.23
N LYS A 6 -6.17 53.22 -70.50
CA LYS A 6 -6.96 54.51 -70.67
C LYS A 6 -7.92 54.62 -71.92
N ARG A 7 -8.96 55.50 -72.05
CA ARG A 7 -9.68 56.51 -71.17
C ARG A 7 -11.03 57.07 -71.75
N HIS A 8 -11.76 57.86 -70.91
CA HIS A 8 -12.65 59.04 -71.22
C HIS A 8 -14.14 58.84 -71.65
N LEU A 9 -15.15 59.72 -71.36
CA LEU A 9 -15.32 60.84 -70.36
C LEU A 9 -16.76 61.47 -70.29
N ALA A 10 -17.45 61.42 -69.11
CA ALA A 10 -18.31 62.45 -68.41
C ALA A 10 -19.50 63.22 -69.11
N LEU A 11 -20.38 64.09 -68.49
CA LEU A 11 -20.61 64.61 -67.10
C LEU A 11 -22.01 65.31 -66.85
N LEU A 12 -22.56 65.28 -65.60
CA LEU A 12 -23.48 66.26 -64.89
C LEU A 12 -24.92 66.58 -65.44
N ILE A 13 -25.91 67.25 -64.78
CA ILE A 13 -26.20 67.79 -63.40
C ILE A 13 -27.76 67.81 -63.12
N ALA A 14 -28.28 68.31 -61.96
CA ALA A 14 -29.72 68.43 -61.60
C ALA A 14 -30.04 69.61 -60.60
N ILE A 15 -31.32 70.04 -60.43
CA ILE A 15 -31.85 71.01 -59.39
C ILE A 15 -33.39 70.82 -59.12
N VAL A 16 -33.97 71.48 -58.10
CA VAL A 16 -35.19 71.11 -57.32
C VAL A 16 -36.27 72.21 -57.20
N LEU A 17 -37.57 71.85 -57.02
CA LEU A 17 -38.59 72.64 -56.28
C LEU A 17 -39.81 71.79 -55.79
N PHE A 18 -40.72 72.36 -54.99
CA PHE A 18 -41.73 71.68 -54.13
C PHE A 18 -43.20 72.07 -54.43
N ALA A 19 -44.18 71.15 -54.37
CA ALA A 19 -45.53 71.33 -53.73
C ALA A 19 -46.54 70.14 -53.93
N ALA A 20 -47.18 69.75 -52.81
CA ALA A 20 -48.46 69.04 -52.57
C ALA A 20 -49.33 68.37 -53.67
N ALA A 21 -49.74 67.11 -53.42
CA ALA A 21 -51.17 66.69 -53.35
C ALA A 21 -51.39 65.25 -52.81
N CYS A 22 -52.59 64.99 -52.25
CA CYS A 22 -53.02 63.80 -51.49
C CYS A 22 -53.10 62.44 -52.23
N LYS A 23 -52.84 61.34 -51.48
CA LYS A 23 -53.59 60.04 -51.37
C LYS A 23 -53.88 59.22 -52.66
N LYS A 24 -53.89 57.88 -52.67
CA LYS A 24 -54.03 56.90 -51.56
C LYS A 24 -53.44 55.51 -51.93
N ASP A 25 -53.03 54.76 -50.91
CA ASP A 25 -52.90 53.29 -50.80
C ASP A 25 -52.53 52.42 -52.03
N LYS A 26 -51.29 51.92 -52.06
CA LYS A 26 -50.96 50.55 -52.49
C LYS A 26 -49.94 49.94 -51.52
N ALA A 27 -50.05 48.64 -51.28
CA ALA A 27 -49.19 47.93 -50.33
C ALA A 27 -47.78 47.64 -50.90
N GLN A 28 -46.79 47.62 -50.02
CA GLN A 28 -45.46 47.03 -50.25
C GLN A 28 -45.05 46.18 -49.03
N PRO A 29 -44.10 45.24 -49.19
CA PRO A 29 -43.91 44.16 -48.23
C PRO A 29 -43.25 44.61 -46.92
N THR A 30 -43.48 43.83 -45.86
CA THR A 30 -42.80 43.94 -44.56
C THR A 30 -41.35 43.48 -44.68
N GLU A 31 -40.46 44.41 -45.02
CA GLU A 31 -39.01 44.19 -45.07
C GLU A 31 -38.41 44.17 -43.65
N ASN A 32 -37.44 43.27 -43.43
CA ASN A 32 -36.84 43.04 -42.11
C ASN A 32 -35.86 44.18 -41.74
N ARG A 33 -36.22 45.00 -40.75
CA ARG A 33 -35.39 46.10 -40.20
C ARG A 33 -35.64 46.23 -38.69
N ASP A 34 -34.66 46.42 -37.81
CA ASP A 34 -33.22 46.55 -38.07
C ASP A 34 -32.38 46.07 -36.87
N ALA A 35 -31.35 45.25 -37.13
CA ALA A 35 -30.41 44.78 -36.11
C ALA A 35 -29.24 45.77 -35.89
N GLU A 36 -28.93 46.66 -36.84
CA GLU A 36 -27.77 47.55 -36.73
C GLU A 36 -27.90 48.59 -35.60
N ASN A 37 -29.14 49.01 -35.30
CA ASN A 37 -29.40 49.92 -34.17
C ASN A 37 -29.11 49.27 -32.80
N LEU A 38 -29.17 47.94 -32.70
CA LEU A 38 -28.85 47.20 -31.48
C LEU A 38 -27.35 47.30 -31.14
N VAL A 39 -26.49 47.20 -32.15
CA VAL A 39 -25.03 47.29 -32.04
C VAL A 39 -24.59 48.64 -31.45
N LYS A 40 -25.31 49.73 -31.78
CA LYS A 40 -25.02 51.08 -31.27
C LYS A 40 -25.43 51.29 -29.80
N ALA A 41 -26.40 50.53 -29.29
CA ALA A 41 -26.83 50.61 -27.89
C ALA A 41 -25.92 49.81 -26.93
N LEU A 42 -25.30 48.74 -27.42
CA LEU A 42 -24.51 47.79 -26.60
C LEU A 42 -23.26 48.40 -25.94
N ASN A 43 -22.65 49.42 -26.54
CA ASN A 43 -21.31 49.88 -26.16
C ASN A 43 -21.25 50.79 -24.91
N GLY A 44 -22.34 50.88 -24.12
CA GLY A 44 -22.49 51.87 -23.04
C GLY A 44 -22.83 51.36 -21.63
N GLN A 45 -23.38 50.15 -21.45
CA GLN A 45 -23.94 49.73 -20.14
C GLN A 45 -23.55 48.34 -19.61
N VAL A 46 -22.65 47.61 -20.28
CA VAL A 46 -22.14 46.29 -19.82
C VAL A 46 -21.43 46.35 -18.44
N ALA A 47 -21.14 47.55 -17.93
CA ALA A 47 -20.36 47.75 -16.71
C ALA A 47 -21.13 47.67 -15.37
N LYS A 48 -22.46 47.56 -15.34
CA LYS A 48 -23.29 47.88 -14.14
C LYS A 48 -24.25 46.80 -13.60
N ILE A 49 -24.48 45.70 -14.31
CA ILE A 49 -25.59 44.76 -14.01
C ILE A 49 -25.33 44.01 -12.69
N ASP A 50 -26.18 44.26 -11.68
CA ASP A 50 -25.98 43.80 -10.31
C ASP A 50 -27.23 43.16 -9.66
N SER A 51 -28.39 43.17 -10.35
CA SER A 51 -29.71 42.85 -9.74
C SER A 51 -30.73 42.19 -10.68
N LEU A 52 -31.73 41.50 -10.09
CA LEU A 52 -32.87 40.89 -10.82
C LEU A 52 -33.66 41.92 -11.64
N SER A 53 -33.73 43.16 -11.14
CA SER A 53 -34.31 44.33 -11.80
C SER A 53 -33.67 44.70 -13.15
N GLU A 54 -32.43 44.25 -13.40
CA GLU A 54 -31.69 44.50 -14.64
C GLU A 54 -31.71 43.29 -15.60
N PHE A 55 -32.08 42.11 -15.10
CA PHE A 55 -32.32 40.92 -15.90
C PHE A 55 -33.63 41.03 -16.70
N ALA A 56 -34.69 41.57 -16.10
CA ALA A 56 -36.02 41.71 -16.74
C ALA A 56 -36.04 42.62 -17.99
N PRO A 57 -35.28 43.73 -18.07
CA PRO A 57 -35.06 44.45 -19.34
C PRO A 57 -34.32 43.64 -20.41
N TYR A 58 -33.31 42.85 -20.03
CA TYR A 58 -32.48 42.10 -20.99
C TYR A 58 -33.19 40.88 -21.59
N LEU A 59 -34.12 40.26 -20.86
CA LEU A 59 -35.03 39.25 -21.44
C LEU A 59 -35.84 39.80 -22.62
N LYS A 60 -36.12 41.11 -22.65
CA LYS A 60 -36.81 41.80 -23.76
C LYS A 60 -35.91 42.09 -24.97
N THR A 61 -34.62 41.76 -24.90
CA THR A 61 -33.69 41.85 -26.04
C THR A 61 -33.39 40.49 -26.68
N LEU A 62 -34.01 39.40 -26.20
CA LEU A 62 -33.98 38.10 -26.88
C LEU A 62 -34.76 38.18 -28.20
N GLN A 63 -34.22 37.59 -29.26
CA GLN A 63 -34.93 37.45 -30.55
C GLN A 63 -35.95 36.32 -30.46
N LEU A 64 -37.16 36.65 -30.01
CA LEU A 64 -38.31 35.73 -29.95
C LEU A 64 -39.03 35.70 -31.31
N SER A 65 -39.61 34.56 -31.69
CA SER A 65 -40.51 34.52 -32.84
C SER A 65 -41.86 35.17 -32.52
N ASN A 66 -42.60 35.62 -33.55
CA ASN A 66 -43.95 36.16 -33.38
C ASN A 66 -44.91 35.16 -32.70
N GLU A 67 -44.68 33.85 -32.86
CA GLU A 67 -45.44 32.80 -32.19
C GLU A 67 -45.09 32.69 -30.70
N ASP A 68 -43.81 32.76 -30.34
CA ASP A 68 -43.36 32.73 -28.95
C ASP A 68 -43.90 33.92 -28.15
N VAL A 69 -43.88 35.12 -28.74
CA VAL A 69 -44.49 36.33 -28.17
C VAL A 69 -46.02 36.20 -28.06
N ALA A 70 -46.66 35.48 -28.97
CA ALA A 70 -48.10 35.27 -28.94
C ALA A 70 -48.53 34.30 -27.82
N GLN A 71 -47.78 33.21 -27.61
CA GLN A 71 -48.04 32.19 -26.57
C GLN A 71 -47.62 32.63 -25.16
N GLY A 72 -46.71 33.59 -25.05
CA GLY A 72 -46.12 34.03 -23.78
C GLY A 72 -44.99 33.12 -23.32
N ILE A 73 -44.28 33.52 -22.27
CA ILE A 73 -43.07 32.84 -21.79
C ILE A 73 -43.04 32.64 -20.28
N THR A 74 -42.35 31.58 -19.86
CA THR A 74 -41.98 31.32 -18.46
C THR A 74 -40.48 31.48 -18.31
N VAL A 75 -40.05 32.16 -17.26
CA VAL A 75 -38.63 32.44 -16.98
C VAL A 75 -38.26 31.95 -15.59
N PHE A 76 -37.16 31.23 -15.49
CA PHE A 76 -36.56 30.79 -14.23
C PHE A 76 -35.37 31.71 -13.91
N ALA A 77 -35.66 32.89 -13.35
CA ALA A 77 -34.70 33.97 -13.18
C ALA A 77 -33.80 33.76 -11.93
N PRO A 78 -32.46 33.67 -12.08
CA PRO A 78 -31.55 33.54 -10.96
C PRO A 78 -31.46 34.80 -10.08
N VAL A 79 -31.37 34.59 -8.77
CA VAL A 79 -31.05 35.66 -7.80
C VAL A 79 -29.66 36.27 -8.04
N SER A 80 -29.49 37.56 -7.75
CA SER A 80 -28.21 38.27 -8.00
C SER A 80 -27.02 37.72 -7.21
N SER A 81 -27.24 37.06 -6.08
CA SER A 81 -26.19 36.35 -5.33
C SER A 81 -25.66 35.11 -6.06
N ALA A 82 -26.41 34.51 -6.98
CA ALA A 82 -25.95 33.35 -7.76
C ALA A 82 -24.84 33.74 -8.75
N PHE A 83 -24.98 34.89 -9.42
CA PHE A 83 -23.96 35.44 -10.32
C PHE A 83 -22.69 35.91 -9.60
N LYS A 84 -22.74 36.15 -8.29
CA LYS A 84 -21.58 36.61 -7.48
C LYS A 84 -20.73 35.47 -6.90
N ASN A 85 -21.04 34.22 -7.25
CA ASN A 85 -20.40 33.02 -6.71
C ASN A 85 -19.53 32.23 -7.72
N SER A 86 -19.33 32.74 -8.95
CA SER A 86 -18.40 32.14 -9.93
C SER A 86 -16.92 32.34 -9.55
N GLY A 87 -16.57 33.56 -9.11
CA GLY A 87 -15.22 33.95 -8.69
C GLY A 87 -15.21 34.56 -7.28
N GLY A 88 -14.26 34.18 -6.43
CA GLY A 88 -14.32 34.44 -4.98
C GLY A 88 -13.56 35.67 -4.44
N ARG A 89 -14.05 36.15 -3.28
CA ARG A 89 -13.50 37.19 -2.38
C ARG A 89 -13.73 38.66 -2.78
N LYS A 90 -13.87 39.49 -1.74
CA LYS A 90 -13.86 40.96 -1.82
C LYS A 90 -12.47 41.42 -2.29
N ALA A 91 -12.39 42.12 -3.41
CA ALA A 91 -11.19 42.84 -3.80
C ALA A 91 -11.17 44.25 -3.16
N SER A 92 -10.08 44.59 -2.48
CA SER A 92 -9.64 45.98 -2.33
C SER A 92 -9.14 46.52 -3.69
N THR A 93 -8.91 47.82 -3.76
CA THR A 93 -8.92 48.68 -4.97
C THR A 93 -7.85 48.43 -6.06
N GLU A 94 -7.21 47.26 -6.12
CA GLU A 94 -5.92 47.06 -6.80
C GLU A 94 -5.86 45.85 -7.77
N ASN A 95 -7.01 45.35 -8.24
CA ASN A 95 -7.06 44.43 -9.38
C ASN A 95 -8.16 44.84 -10.37
N LEU A 96 -7.76 45.54 -11.44
CA LEU A 96 -8.67 46.17 -12.41
C LEU A 96 -8.73 45.44 -13.78
N GLN A 97 -8.23 44.20 -13.85
CA GLN A 97 -8.35 43.33 -15.03
C GLN A 97 -8.64 41.87 -14.63
N LEU A 98 -9.90 41.59 -14.26
CA LEU A 98 -10.57 40.29 -14.38
C LEU A 98 -12.05 40.45 -13.97
N ARG A 99 -12.86 40.99 -14.88
CA ARG A 99 -14.32 40.90 -14.77
C ARG A 99 -14.75 39.60 -15.46
N GLU A 100 -14.88 38.52 -14.70
CA GLU A 100 -15.55 37.33 -15.21
C GLU A 100 -16.99 37.67 -15.60
N SER A 101 -17.41 37.19 -16.77
CA SER A 101 -18.64 37.61 -17.41
C SER A 101 -19.86 36.96 -16.79
N LEU A 102 -21.01 37.62 -16.96
CA LEU A 102 -22.30 36.93 -17.03
C LEU A 102 -22.23 35.83 -18.11
N PRO A 103 -23.13 34.82 -18.10
CA PRO A 103 -23.29 33.92 -19.23
C PRO A 103 -23.46 34.72 -20.53
N ASP A 104 -22.89 34.23 -21.64
CA ASP A 104 -23.06 34.89 -22.93
C ASP A 104 -24.55 34.91 -23.31
N SER A 105 -24.91 35.85 -24.17
CA SER A 105 -26.22 36.02 -24.81
C SER A 105 -26.85 34.73 -25.35
N SER A 106 -26.05 33.71 -25.69
CA SER A 106 -26.50 32.35 -26.02
C SER A 106 -27.25 31.64 -24.89
N ASP A 107 -26.75 31.78 -23.66
CA ASP A 107 -27.07 30.88 -22.55
C ASP A 107 -28.39 31.25 -21.85
N LEU A 108 -28.88 32.48 -22.03
CA LEU A 108 -30.17 32.87 -21.46
C LEU A 108 -31.35 32.11 -22.05
N GLN A 109 -31.19 31.55 -23.24
CA GLN A 109 -32.19 30.68 -23.86
C GLN A 109 -32.44 29.40 -23.06
N ASP A 110 -31.55 29.03 -22.13
CA ASP A 110 -31.74 27.91 -21.20
C ASP A 110 -32.68 28.24 -20.02
N TYR A 111 -32.89 29.52 -19.73
CA TYR A 111 -33.66 29.99 -18.58
C TYR A 111 -35.10 30.40 -18.94
N VAL A 112 -35.44 30.36 -20.24
CA VAL A 112 -36.74 30.73 -20.79
C VAL A 112 -37.39 29.51 -21.42
N VAL A 113 -38.68 29.30 -21.13
CA VAL A 113 -39.53 28.25 -21.68
C VAL A 113 -40.72 28.87 -22.40
N LYS A 114 -41.15 28.24 -23.50
CA LYS A 114 -42.33 28.65 -24.28
C LYS A 114 -43.63 28.36 -23.52
N GLY A 115 -44.56 29.31 -23.53
CA GLY A 115 -45.85 29.22 -22.84
C GLY A 115 -45.80 29.66 -21.37
N LEU A 116 -47.00 29.88 -20.80
CA LEU A 116 -47.20 30.26 -19.40
C LEU A 116 -47.40 29.01 -18.53
N ILE A 117 -46.37 28.64 -17.77
CA ILE A 117 -46.41 27.55 -16.81
C ILE A 117 -46.91 28.12 -15.48
N SER A 118 -47.95 27.50 -14.93
CA SER A 118 -48.51 27.85 -13.62
C SER A 118 -47.87 27.03 -12.49
N ALA A 119 -47.97 27.50 -11.25
CA ALA A 119 -47.32 26.83 -10.11
C ALA A 119 -47.88 25.41 -9.86
N SER A 120 -49.13 25.14 -10.27
CA SER A 120 -49.74 23.81 -10.24
C SER A 120 -49.20 22.86 -11.33
N SER A 121 -48.59 23.38 -12.39
CA SER A 121 -47.91 22.59 -13.44
C SER A 121 -46.49 22.17 -13.05
N LEU A 122 -45.92 22.71 -11.98
CA LEU A 122 -44.60 22.34 -11.45
C LEU A 122 -44.69 21.07 -10.57
N THR A 123 -45.19 19.98 -11.14
CA THR A 123 -45.30 18.68 -10.49
C THR A 123 -43.97 17.92 -10.46
N ASN A 124 -43.84 16.91 -9.60
CA ASN A 124 -42.62 16.10 -9.55
C ASN A 124 -42.44 15.32 -10.86
N ASN A 125 -41.22 15.31 -11.41
CA ASN A 125 -40.87 14.75 -12.71
C ASN A 125 -41.59 15.42 -13.91
N ALA A 126 -42.10 16.65 -13.77
CA ALA A 126 -42.49 17.44 -14.94
C ALA A 126 -41.24 17.80 -15.76
N HIS A 127 -41.36 17.79 -17.08
CA HIS A 127 -40.29 18.17 -18.00
C HIS A 127 -40.76 19.28 -18.92
N PHE A 128 -39.91 20.28 -19.11
CA PHE A 128 -40.14 21.42 -20.00
C PHE A 128 -38.93 21.61 -20.92
N THR A 129 -39.15 22.17 -22.12
CA THR A 129 -38.06 22.46 -23.06
C THR A 129 -37.78 23.95 -23.06
N SER A 130 -36.53 24.33 -22.75
CA SER A 130 -36.06 25.71 -22.84
C SER A 130 -35.95 26.17 -24.29
N MET A 131 -35.83 27.48 -24.53
CA MET A 131 -35.72 28.04 -25.89
C MET A 131 -34.46 27.57 -26.63
N SER A 132 -33.39 27.22 -25.91
CA SER A 132 -32.18 26.58 -26.43
C SER A 132 -32.35 25.11 -26.83
N GLY A 133 -33.48 24.49 -26.48
CA GLY A 133 -33.74 23.06 -26.67
C GLY A 133 -33.27 22.14 -25.52
N LYS A 134 -32.72 22.68 -24.42
CA LYS A 134 -32.37 21.86 -23.24
C LYS A 134 -33.63 21.48 -22.44
N THR A 135 -33.60 20.30 -21.83
CA THR A 135 -34.66 19.87 -20.89
C THR A 135 -34.46 20.52 -19.52
N LEU A 136 -35.52 21.14 -19.01
CA LEU A 136 -35.67 21.56 -17.62
C LEU A 136 -36.57 20.56 -16.89
N THR A 137 -36.01 19.84 -15.92
CA THR A 137 -36.71 18.82 -15.14
C THR A 137 -37.09 19.38 -13.78
N ILE A 138 -38.34 19.17 -13.37
CA ILE A 138 -38.84 19.55 -12.04
C ILE A 138 -38.67 18.39 -11.06
N THR A 139 -38.06 18.66 -9.92
CA THR A 139 -38.08 17.77 -8.75
C THR A 139 -38.84 18.47 -7.63
N LYS A 140 -39.81 17.79 -7.02
CA LYS A 140 -40.58 18.30 -5.88
C LYS A 140 -40.42 17.37 -4.66
N THR A 141 -39.92 17.93 -3.56
CA THR A 141 -39.63 17.20 -2.32
C THR A 141 -40.33 17.90 -1.15
N GLY A 142 -41.49 17.38 -0.74
CA GLY A 142 -42.40 18.14 0.14
C GLY A 142 -42.87 19.41 -0.57
N ASP A 143 -42.64 20.57 0.05
CA ASP A 143 -42.94 21.87 -0.55
C ASP A 143 -41.81 22.44 -1.43
N ASP A 144 -40.58 21.92 -1.34
CA ASP A 144 -39.45 22.38 -2.16
C ASP A 144 -39.68 22.01 -3.63
N ILE A 145 -39.57 22.98 -4.54
CA ILE A 145 -39.62 22.79 -5.99
C ILE A 145 -38.25 23.17 -6.56
N ARG A 146 -37.67 22.30 -7.38
CA ARG A 146 -36.35 22.47 -8.00
C ARG A 146 -36.44 22.31 -9.51
N VAL A 147 -35.74 23.17 -10.25
CA VAL A 147 -35.60 23.12 -11.72
C VAL A 147 -34.15 22.76 -12.03
N ASN A 148 -33.92 21.60 -12.66
CA ASN A 148 -32.57 21.03 -12.83
C ASN A 148 -31.74 21.13 -11.53
N GLY A 149 -32.33 20.69 -10.40
CA GLY A 149 -31.76 20.72 -9.05
C GLY A 149 -31.79 22.08 -8.32
N VAL A 150 -31.86 23.19 -9.04
CA VAL A 150 -31.85 24.56 -8.48
C VAL A 150 -33.19 24.90 -7.82
N LEU A 151 -33.17 25.32 -6.55
CA LEU A 151 -34.36 25.62 -5.74
C LEU A 151 -35.09 26.90 -6.20
N LEU A 152 -36.42 26.84 -6.34
CA LEU A 152 -37.29 28.01 -6.45
C LEU A 152 -37.42 28.73 -5.10
N THR A 153 -37.14 30.03 -5.08
CA THR A 153 -37.30 30.90 -3.89
C THR A 153 -38.58 31.72 -3.91
N ALA A 154 -39.20 31.91 -5.09
CA ALA A 154 -40.53 32.48 -5.24
C ALA A 154 -41.42 31.49 -6.02
N LYS A 155 -42.52 31.07 -5.41
CA LYS A 155 -43.46 30.07 -5.97
C LYS A 155 -44.66 30.73 -6.66
N ASP A 156 -45.02 31.93 -6.23
CA ASP A 156 -45.96 32.81 -6.93
C ASP A 156 -45.14 33.71 -7.85
N GLY A 157 -45.18 33.41 -9.15
CA GLY A 157 -44.35 34.11 -10.14
C GLY A 157 -44.84 35.54 -10.38
N ILE A 158 -43.92 36.46 -10.70
CA ILE A 158 -44.31 37.83 -11.06
C ILE A 158 -45.03 37.78 -12.42
N THR A 159 -46.33 38.06 -12.39
CA THR A 159 -47.19 38.14 -13.57
C THR A 159 -47.13 39.53 -14.20
N GLY A 160 -46.66 39.57 -15.45
CA GLY A 160 -46.86 40.69 -16.37
C GLY A 160 -47.52 40.20 -17.65
N ASP A 161 -47.88 41.10 -18.57
CA ASP A 161 -48.54 40.76 -19.82
C ASP A 161 -47.80 39.65 -20.58
N LYS A 162 -48.38 38.43 -20.56
CA LYS A 162 -47.82 37.19 -21.13
C LYS A 162 -46.42 36.78 -20.64
N THR A 163 -46.05 37.10 -19.40
CA THR A 163 -44.79 36.62 -18.79
C THR A 163 -45.02 36.08 -17.39
N MET A 164 -44.53 34.86 -17.12
CA MET A 164 -44.39 34.26 -15.79
C MET A 164 -42.91 34.28 -15.37
N ILE A 165 -42.57 34.82 -14.19
CA ILE A 165 -41.18 34.80 -13.67
C ILE A 165 -41.11 34.07 -12.33
N TYR A 166 -40.47 32.91 -12.33
CA TYR A 166 -40.06 32.17 -11.13
C TYR A 166 -38.64 32.56 -10.73
N THR A 167 -38.40 32.80 -9.44
CA THR A 167 -37.06 33.13 -8.94
C THR A 167 -36.33 31.87 -8.47
N ILE A 168 -35.08 31.66 -8.89
CA ILE A 168 -34.26 30.48 -8.56
C ILE A 168 -32.95 30.82 -7.84
N ASN A 169 -32.48 29.95 -6.92
CA ASN A 169 -31.27 30.16 -6.11
C ASN A 169 -30.00 29.54 -6.73
N GLY A 170 -29.72 29.82 -7.99
CA GLY A 170 -28.57 29.23 -8.71
C GLY A 170 -28.70 29.34 -10.23
N LEU A 171 -27.69 28.87 -10.96
CA LEU A 171 -27.66 28.82 -12.41
C LEU A 171 -28.10 27.44 -12.91
N LEU A 172 -28.95 27.38 -13.94
CA LEU A 172 -29.46 26.10 -14.49
C LEU A 172 -28.40 25.30 -15.26
N ASN A 173 -27.33 25.98 -15.70
CA ASN A 173 -26.26 25.43 -16.52
C ASN A 173 -25.02 24.98 -15.73
N THR A 174 -24.99 25.05 -14.39
CA THR A 174 -23.84 24.52 -13.64
C THR A 174 -23.86 22.99 -13.66
N ASN A 175 -22.97 22.42 -14.47
CA ASN A 175 -22.50 21.05 -14.33
C ASN A 175 -22.22 20.75 -12.83
N PRO A 176 -22.67 19.61 -12.26
CA PRO A 176 -22.59 19.34 -10.83
C PRO A 176 -21.22 19.59 -10.18
N SER A 177 -21.25 20.13 -8.97
CA SER A 177 -20.09 20.13 -8.08
C SER A 177 -20.09 18.87 -7.20
N LEU A 178 -18.95 18.19 -7.13
CA LEU A 178 -18.74 17.05 -6.24
C LEU A 178 -17.82 17.42 -5.07
N VAL A 179 -18.13 16.90 -3.88
CA VAL A 179 -17.25 17.02 -2.72
C VAL A 179 -16.91 15.64 -2.17
N ILE A 180 -15.63 15.24 -2.29
CA ILE A 180 -15.11 14.00 -1.70
C ILE A 180 -14.42 14.36 -0.39
N THR A 181 -14.87 13.76 0.72
CA THR A 181 -14.21 13.91 2.02
C THR A 181 -13.31 12.70 2.26
N VAL A 182 -12.00 12.93 2.40
CA VAL A 182 -11.01 11.89 2.64
C VAL A 182 -10.67 11.82 4.12
N TRP A 183 -10.79 10.61 4.67
CA TRP A 183 -10.47 10.26 6.04
C TRP A 183 -9.19 9.42 6.08
N ASP A 184 -8.19 9.88 6.81
CA ASP A 184 -7.03 9.08 7.20
C ASP A 184 -7.46 8.11 8.31
N ALA A 185 -7.69 6.86 7.91
CA ALA A 185 -8.11 5.75 8.76
C ALA A 185 -7.04 5.29 9.76
N THR A 186 -5.77 5.69 9.57
CA THR A 186 -4.68 5.25 10.43
C THR A 186 -4.79 5.88 11.81
N ASN A 187 -5.27 7.13 11.87
CA ASN A 187 -5.49 7.93 13.07
C ASN A 187 -6.87 7.70 13.73
N TRP A 188 -7.36 6.46 13.69
CA TRP A 188 -8.62 6.05 14.33
C TRP A 188 -8.57 6.00 15.86
N SER A 189 -9.75 6.03 16.48
CA SER A 189 -9.98 5.66 17.88
C SER A 189 -11.46 5.30 18.07
N ALA A 190 -11.85 4.78 19.23
CA ALA A 190 -13.26 4.57 19.57
C ALA A 190 -14.12 5.88 19.53
N THR A 191 -13.48 7.06 19.65
CA THR A 191 -14.12 8.38 19.48
C THR A 191 -13.96 8.96 18.07
N LYS A 192 -13.21 8.28 17.19
CA LYS A 192 -12.93 8.63 15.79
C LYS A 192 -12.98 7.35 14.94
N PRO A 193 -14.15 6.73 14.73
CA PRO A 193 -14.27 5.40 14.12
C PRO A 193 -13.84 5.32 12.65
N ARG A 194 -13.64 6.47 11.99
CA ARG A 194 -13.09 6.62 10.63
C ARG A 194 -11.71 7.27 10.58
N GLY A 195 -11.10 7.55 11.74
CA GLY A 195 -9.90 8.37 11.83
C GLY A 195 -10.18 9.88 11.69
N VAL A 196 -9.28 10.60 11.03
CA VAL A 196 -9.31 12.06 10.92
C VAL A 196 -9.44 12.52 9.46
N VAL A 197 -10.10 13.66 9.22
CA VAL A 197 -10.06 14.30 7.90
C VAL A 197 -8.63 14.74 7.57
N THR A 198 -8.18 14.54 6.32
CA THR A 198 -6.75 14.71 5.97
C THR A 198 -6.57 15.58 4.71
N GLY A 199 -5.90 16.73 4.87
CA GLY A 199 -5.55 17.65 3.76
C GLY A 199 -4.33 17.18 2.96
N GLY A 200 -4.18 17.60 1.71
CA GLY A 200 -3.09 17.15 0.84
C GLY A 200 -3.14 15.65 0.49
N ALA A 201 -4.35 15.08 0.40
CA ALA A 201 -4.57 13.79 -0.25
C ALA A 201 -5.05 14.04 -1.69
N VAL A 202 -4.44 13.35 -2.65
CA VAL A 202 -4.83 13.44 -4.07
C VAL A 202 -6.10 12.61 -4.26
N VAL A 203 -7.12 13.22 -4.86
CA VAL A 203 -8.37 12.54 -5.21
C VAL A 203 -8.55 12.58 -6.73
N ALA A 204 -8.88 11.43 -7.30
CA ALA A 204 -9.04 11.22 -8.73
C ALA A 204 -10.38 10.54 -9.03
N LEU A 205 -11.09 11.06 -10.03
CA LEU A 205 -12.38 10.57 -10.49
C LEU A 205 -12.24 9.95 -11.88
N TYR A 206 -12.55 8.66 -11.99
CA TYR A 206 -12.49 7.90 -13.24
C TYR A 206 -13.90 7.65 -13.77
N SER A 207 -14.15 7.92 -15.06
CA SER A 207 -15.48 7.71 -15.69
C SER A 207 -15.85 6.22 -15.78
N SER A 208 -14.88 5.32 -15.77
CA SER A 208 -15.08 3.88 -15.67
C SER A 208 -13.96 3.21 -14.86
N ARG A 209 -14.25 2.01 -14.35
CA ARG A 209 -13.22 1.13 -13.77
C ARG A 209 -12.12 0.75 -14.78
N GLY A 210 -12.44 0.77 -16.08
CA GLY A 210 -11.48 0.45 -17.15
C GLY A 210 -10.48 1.56 -17.45
N ASP A 211 -10.86 2.83 -17.26
CA ASP A 211 -9.92 3.95 -17.35
C ASP A 211 -8.84 3.80 -16.26
N TYR A 212 -9.26 3.51 -15.02
CA TYR A 212 -8.34 3.22 -13.91
C TYR A 212 -7.48 1.98 -14.18
N ALA A 213 -8.10 0.91 -14.71
CA ALA A 213 -7.41 -0.36 -14.95
C ALA A 213 -6.31 -0.26 -16.01
N THR A 214 -6.53 0.55 -17.05
CA THR A 214 -5.58 0.74 -18.16
C THR A 214 -4.53 1.83 -17.88
N GLY A 215 -4.55 2.45 -16.70
CA GLY A 215 -3.62 3.54 -16.35
C GLY A 215 -3.87 4.84 -17.12
N LYS A 216 -5.04 4.99 -17.75
CA LYS A 216 -5.46 6.21 -18.43
C LYS A 216 -5.67 7.33 -17.40
N PRO A 217 -5.37 8.61 -17.71
CA PRO A 217 -5.59 9.71 -16.78
C PRO A 217 -7.05 9.79 -16.29
N PRO A 218 -7.28 10.18 -15.01
CA PRO A 218 -8.63 10.39 -14.49
C PRO A 218 -9.32 11.54 -15.22
N ALA A 219 -10.66 11.51 -15.26
CA ALA A 219 -11.46 12.57 -15.86
C ALA A 219 -11.37 13.89 -15.07
N TYR A 220 -11.19 13.78 -13.74
CA TYR A 220 -10.94 14.92 -12.86
C TYR A 220 -9.95 14.52 -11.75
N THR A 221 -9.06 15.43 -11.34
CA THR A 221 -8.22 15.25 -10.15
C THR A 221 -8.04 16.57 -9.41
N THR A 222 -7.93 16.51 -8.08
CA THR A 222 -7.65 17.65 -7.20
C THR A 222 -7.17 17.15 -5.84
N GLU A 223 -6.63 18.03 -5.00
CA GLU A 223 -6.23 17.71 -3.63
C GLU A 223 -7.30 18.11 -2.60
N THR A 224 -7.24 17.48 -1.42
CA THR A 224 -8.08 17.83 -0.28
C THR A 224 -7.62 19.11 0.43
N ASP A 225 -8.55 20.00 0.75
CA ASP A 225 -8.29 21.11 1.66
C ASP A 225 -8.03 20.64 3.11
N ASN A 226 -7.63 21.55 4.01
CA ASN A 226 -7.30 21.25 5.41
C ASN A 226 -8.44 20.58 6.22
N ASN A 227 -9.67 20.55 5.71
CA ASN A 227 -10.82 19.84 6.29
C ASN A 227 -11.07 18.48 5.61
N GLY A 228 -10.09 17.96 4.86
CA GLY A 228 -10.16 16.72 4.10
C GLY A 228 -11.04 16.76 2.86
N LYS A 229 -11.41 17.95 2.34
CA LYS A 229 -12.40 18.07 1.26
C LYS A 229 -11.76 18.38 -0.09
N ALA A 230 -11.79 17.40 -0.99
CA ALA A 230 -11.50 17.58 -2.41
C ALA A 230 -12.78 18.07 -3.11
N LYS A 231 -12.67 19.20 -3.82
CA LYS A 231 -13.82 19.89 -4.45
C LYS A 231 -13.63 19.90 -5.95
N PHE A 232 -14.57 19.30 -6.66
CA PHE A 232 -14.63 19.29 -8.11
C PHE A 232 -15.80 20.16 -8.55
N ASN A 233 -15.55 21.13 -9.44
CA ASN A 233 -16.59 21.98 -10.02
C ASN A 233 -16.78 21.60 -11.49
N ASN A 234 -17.98 21.86 -12.01
CA ASN A 234 -18.34 21.64 -13.40
C ASN A 234 -18.15 20.18 -13.90
N VAL A 235 -18.36 19.20 -13.03
CA VAL A 235 -18.30 17.76 -13.34
C VAL A 235 -19.46 17.38 -14.27
N ALA A 236 -19.20 16.63 -15.35
CA ALA A 236 -20.26 16.15 -16.23
C ALA A 236 -21.17 15.14 -15.51
N VAL A 237 -22.43 15.03 -15.92
CA VAL A 237 -23.39 14.10 -15.31
C VAL A 237 -22.97 12.65 -15.56
N GLY A 238 -22.93 11.82 -14.52
CA GLY A 238 -22.52 10.42 -14.60
C GLY A 238 -22.03 9.80 -13.29
N THR A 239 -21.78 8.49 -13.30
CA THR A 239 -21.13 7.79 -12.18
C THR A 239 -19.62 7.86 -12.33
N TYR A 240 -18.92 8.29 -11.28
CA TYR A 240 -17.45 8.30 -11.21
C TYR A 240 -16.94 7.35 -10.14
N TYR A 241 -15.83 6.68 -10.45
CA TYR A 241 -15.12 5.80 -9.53
C TYR A 241 -14.02 6.57 -8.82
N VAL A 242 -14.00 6.51 -7.49
CA VAL A 242 -13.21 7.40 -6.63
C VAL A 242 -11.94 6.70 -6.18
N VAL A 243 -10.79 7.27 -6.53
CA VAL A 243 -9.47 6.91 -6.00
C VAL A 243 -8.96 8.07 -5.15
N ALA A 244 -8.44 7.77 -3.96
CA ALA A 244 -7.82 8.74 -3.08
C ALA A 244 -6.52 8.16 -2.51
N THR A 245 -5.45 8.95 -2.52
CA THR A 245 -4.12 8.54 -2.03
C THR A 245 -3.40 9.65 -1.28
N LYS A 246 -2.48 9.28 -0.37
CA LYS A 246 -1.58 10.21 0.33
C LYS A 246 -0.31 9.47 0.76
N GLY A 247 0.76 9.64 0.00
CA GLY A 247 1.92 8.74 0.10
C GLY A 247 1.50 7.30 -0.17
N ASP A 248 1.95 6.38 0.68
CA ASP A 248 1.60 4.95 0.64
C ASP A 248 0.11 4.67 0.97
N MET A 249 -0.61 5.62 1.57
CA MET A 249 -2.02 5.41 1.95
C MET A 249 -2.96 5.50 0.75
N SER A 250 -3.93 4.58 0.69
CA SER A 250 -4.84 4.37 -0.45
C SER A 250 -6.25 4.02 0.03
N ASN A 251 -7.28 4.29 -0.77
CA ASN A 251 -8.62 3.69 -0.63
C ASN A 251 -8.82 2.45 -1.54
N ILE A 252 -7.76 2.00 -2.22
CA ILE A 252 -7.75 0.89 -3.17
C ILE A 252 -6.78 -0.17 -2.66
N PHE A 253 -7.32 -1.30 -2.20
CA PHE A 253 -6.53 -2.45 -1.78
C PHE A 253 -6.48 -3.47 -2.91
N LYS A 254 -5.48 -3.29 -3.80
CA LYS A 254 -5.19 -4.16 -4.94
C LYS A 254 -4.57 -5.50 -4.53
N GLU A 255 -5.03 -6.06 -3.44
CA GLU A 255 -4.78 -7.47 -3.19
C GLU A 255 -5.63 -8.24 -4.21
N LYS A 256 -4.99 -8.63 -5.32
CA LYS A 256 -4.78 -10.06 -5.51
C LYS A 256 -3.71 -10.50 -4.51
N GLY A 257 -3.64 -11.78 -4.18
CA GLY A 257 -2.35 -12.35 -3.82
C GLY A 257 -1.28 -11.79 -4.77
N PHE A 258 -0.23 -11.19 -4.21
CA PHE A 258 0.84 -10.44 -4.88
C PHE A 258 1.05 -10.92 -6.33
N TRP A 259 0.46 -10.21 -7.29
CA TRP A 259 0.92 -9.92 -8.66
C TRP A 259 0.07 -8.78 -9.21
N ASN A 260 0.72 -7.71 -9.69
CA ASN A 260 0.09 -6.39 -9.85
C ASN A 260 -1.10 -6.55 -10.79
N PRO A 261 -2.35 -6.49 -10.31
CA PRO A 261 -3.43 -7.22 -10.94
C PRO A 261 -3.57 -6.77 -12.38
N GLN A 262 -3.35 -7.68 -13.32
CA GLN A 262 -3.50 -7.33 -14.73
C GLN A 262 -5.00 -7.22 -15.05
N PRO A 263 -5.44 -6.18 -15.79
CA PRO A 263 -6.85 -5.96 -16.08
C PRO A 263 -7.51 -7.16 -16.77
N VAL A 264 -8.41 -7.86 -16.07
CA VAL A 264 -9.21 -8.94 -16.67
C VAL A 264 -10.39 -8.28 -17.38
N ASN A 265 -10.50 -8.47 -18.70
CA ASN A 265 -11.48 -7.77 -19.55
C ASN A 265 -11.47 -6.24 -19.36
N GLY A 266 -10.28 -5.67 -19.10
CA GLY A 266 -10.13 -4.24 -18.83
C GLY A 266 -10.59 -3.79 -17.44
N VAL A 267 -10.71 -4.68 -16.45
CA VAL A 267 -11.11 -4.34 -15.08
C VAL A 267 -10.09 -4.86 -14.05
N LEU A 268 -9.75 -4.04 -13.06
CA LEU A 268 -8.98 -4.47 -11.89
C LEU A 268 -9.90 -5.05 -10.82
N ALA A 269 -9.39 -6.01 -10.06
CA ALA A 269 -10.09 -6.62 -8.93
C ALA A 269 -9.25 -6.58 -7.66
N GLY A 270 -9.91 -6.61 -6.51
CA GLY A 270 -9.32 -6.70 -5.17
C GLY A 270 -10.35 -6.42 -4.08
N TYR A 271 -9.91 -6.28 -2.83
CA TYR A 271 -10.85 -6.12 -1.70
C TYR A 271 -11.59 -4.78 -1.70
N ALA A 272 -12.87 -4.85 -1.36
CA ALA A 272 -13.68 -3.73 -0.89
C ALA A 272 -13.84 -3.78 0.63
N PHE A 273 -14.24 -2.66 1.22
CA PHE A 273 -14.47 -2.48 2.65
C PHE A 273 -15.64 -1.51 2.88
N ASP A 274 -16.30 -1.61 4.04
CA ASP A 274 -17.31 -0.66 4.50
C ASP A 274 -16.80 0.26 5.64
N SER A 275 -15.84 -0.23 6.42
CA SER A 275 -15.51 0.29 7.75
C SER A 275 -14.11 -0.14 8.22
N LEU A 276 -13.79 0.19 9.47
CA LEU A 276 -12.67 -0.37 10.22
C LEU A 276 -13.21 -1.23 11.36
N PHE A 277 -12.49 -2.26 11.78
CA PHE A 277 -12.76 -2.95 13.05
C PHE A 277 -12.61 -1.98 14.22
N GLN A 278 -13.62 -1.86 15.09
CA GLN A 278 -13.60 -0.96 16.26
C GLN A 278 -13.24 -1.70 17.55
N THR A 279 -13.52 -3.00 17.65
CA THR A 279 -13.26 -3.81 18.86
C THR A 279 -12.68 -5.19 18.54
N GLN A 280 -12.02 -5.81 19.51
CA GLN A 280 -11.53 -7.18 19.38
C GLN A 280 -12.69 -8.19 19.30
N ALA A 281 -13.86 -7.86 19.85
CA ALA A 281 -15.06 -8.68 19.72
C ALA A 281 -15.54 -8.76 18.26
N GLU A 282 -15.56 -7.62 17.55
CA GLU A 282 -15.90 -7.58 16.11
C GLU A 282 -14.92 -8.38 15.25
N VAL A 283 -13.62 -8.35 15.58
CA VAL A 283 -12.61 -9.16 14.90
C VAL A 283 -12.91 -10.65 15.06
N THR A 284 -13.21 -11.10 16.29
CA THR A 284 -13.51 -12.51 16.58
C THR A 284 -14.88 -12.96 16.02
N SER A 285 -15.81 -12.02 15.75
CA SER A 285 -17.16 -12.32 15.25
C SER A 285 -17.36 -12.03 13.75
N SER A 286 -16.29 -11.73 13.02
CA SER A 286 -16.32 -11.43 11.57
C SER A 286 -15.76 -12.58 10.74
N PRO A 287 -15.94 -12.57 9.40
CA PRO A 287 -15.22 -13.46 8.49
C PRO A 287 -13.71 -13.47 8.76
N GLN A 288 -13.07 -14.63 8.57
CA GLN A 288 -11.67 -14.86 8.90
C GLN A 288 -10.73 -14.06 8.00
N GLN A 289 -10.44 -12.82 8.40
CA GLN A 289 -9.57 -11.90 7.67
C GLN A 289 -8.12 -11.95 8.17
N PRO A 290 -7.12 -12.15 7.29
CA PRO A 290 -5.70 -12.09 7.66
C PRO A 290 -5.32 -10.77 8.35
N ASN A 291 -4.58 -10.87 9.45
CA ASN A 291 -4.08 -9.74 10.25
C ASN A 291 -5.16 -8.81 10.85
N ALA A 292 -6.42 -9.25 10.95
CA ALA A 292 -7.49 -8.45 11.53
C ALA A 292 -7.22 -8.07 13.00
N ALA A 293 -7.30 -6.77 13.28
CA ALA A 293 -7.16 -6.17 14.61
C ALA A 293 -7.85 -4.79 14.61
N PRO A 294 -8.29 -4.24 15.77
CA PRO A 294 -8.96 -2.94 15.84
C PRO A 294 -8.17 -1.83 15.15
N GLY A 295 -8.80 -1.12 14.21
CA GLY A 295 -8.20 -0.11 13.33
C GLY A 295 -7.91 -0.57 11.90
N ASN A 296 -7.84 -1.87 11.64
CA ASN A 296 -7.70 -2.40 10.28
C ASN A 296 -9.00 -2.23 9.49
N PHE A 297 -8.87 -2.11 8.17
CA PHE A 297 -10.03 -2.17 7.27
C PHE A 297 -10.74 -3.50 7.43
N ARG A 298 -12.06 -3.45 7.53
CA ARG A 298 -12.92 -4.64 7.50
C ARG A 298 -13.30 -4.89 6.04
N PHE A 299 -12.73 -5.93 5.46
CA PHE A 299 -13.02 -6.29 4.08
C PHE A 299 -14.40 -6.96 3.97
N LEU A 300 -15.00 -6.87 2.78
CA LEU A 300 -16.26 -7.51 2.47
C LEU A 300 -16.02 -8.97 2.08
N ASP A 301 -16.53 -9.89 2.90
CA ASP A 301 -16.87 -11.25 2.48
C ASP A 301 -17.96 -11.12 1.41
N ALA A 302 -17.60 -11.44 0.17
CA ALA A 302 -18.40 -11.23 -1.03
C ALA A 302 -18.86 -12.55 -1.66
N ASN A 303 -18.26 -13.68 -1.28
CA ASN A 303 -18.72 -15.01 -1.67
C ASN A 303 -19.69 -15.64 -0.64
N GLY A 304 -19.66 -15.21 0.63
CA GLY A 304 -20.50 -15.68 1.73
C GLY A 304 -19.95 -16.87 2.52
N ASP A 305 -18.66 -17.22 2.41
CA ASP A 305 -18.07 -18.43 3.01
C ASP A 305 -17.52 -18.26 4.44
N GLY A 306 -17.44 -17.02 4.95
CA GLY A 306 -16.95 -16.72 6.29
C GLY A 306 -15.43 -16.56 6.39
N ARG A 307 -14.71 -16.43 5.28
CA ARG A 307 -13.31 -16.03 5.20
C ARG A 307 -13.16 -14.72 4.43
N ILE A 308 -11.93 -14.22 4.32
CA ILE A 308 -11.57 -13.19 3.35
C ILE A 308 -10.38 -13.72 2.54
N ASP A 309 -10.61 -14.08 1.27
CA ASP A 309 -9.59 -14.60 0.37
C ASP A 309 -9.74 -14.12 -1.08
N ASN A 310 -9.03 -14.77 -2.03
CA ASN A 310 -9.03 -14.37 -3.44
C ASN A 310 -10.38 -14.48 -4.15
N ASN A 311 -11.38 -15.13 -3.55
CA ASN A 311 -12.73 -15.24 -4.09
C ASN A 311 -13.58 -13.98 -3.82
N ASP A 312 -13.18 -13.13 -2.86
CA ASP A 312 -13.92 -11.92 -2.45
C ASP A 312 -13.62 -10.68 -3.31
N PHE A 313 -12.81 -10.85 -4.36
CA PHE A 313 -12.33 -9.72 -5.16
C PHE A 313 -13.43 -9.11 -6.04
N VAL A 314 -13.75 -7.86 -5.74
CA VAL A 314 -14.71 -7.05 -6.50
C VAL A 314 -14.00 -6.07 -7.42
N ALA A 315 -14.72 -5.57 -8.42
CA ALA A 315 -14.19 -4.64 -9.41
C ALA A 315 -13.77 -3.29 -8.79
N LEU A 316 -12.52 -2.87 -9.02
CA LEU A 316 -11.90 -1.66 -8.49
C LEU A 316 -11.86 -0.52 -9.54
N PRO A 317 -12.01 0.76 -9.13
CA PRO A 317 -12.28 1.22 -7.76
C PRO A 317 -13.68 0.81 -7.29
N TYR A 318 -13.78 0.38 -6.04
CA TYR A 318 -15.08 -0.02 -5.48
C TYR A 318 -15.95 1.22 -5.21
N ALA A 319 -15.40 2.19 -4.46
CA ALA A 319 -16.05 3.45 -4.14
C ALA A 319 -16.43 4.24 -5.40
N SER A 320 -17.66 4.76 -5.42
CA SER A 320 -18.17 5.58 -6.52
C SER A 320 -19.06 6.72 -6.01
N VAL A 321 -19.31 7.69 -6.87
CA VAL A 321 -20.17 8.86 -6.63
C VAL A 321 -20.96 9.15 -7.92
N ASN A 322 -22.23 9.53 -7.78
CA ASN A 322 -23.07 9.89 -8.93
C ASN A 322 -23.22 11.41 -9.00
N ALA A 323 -22.75 12.01 -10.10
CA ALA A 323 -22.90 13.43 -10.39
C ALA A 323 -24.24 13.67 -11.09
N GLN A 324 -25.18 14.32 -10.41
CA GLN A 324 -26.54 14.57 -10.89
C GLN A 324 -26.78 16.06 -11.09
N GLN A 325 -27.55 16.42 -12.12
CA GLN A 325 -27.71 17.82 -12.53
C GLN A 325 -28.31 18.69 -11.40
N GLY A 326 -27.56 19.73 -11.01
CA GLY A 326 -27.93 20.66 -9.94
C GLY A 326 -28.05 20.09 -8.53
N LEU A 327 -27.59 18.86 -8.30
CA LEU A 327 -27.43 18.31 -6.95
C LEU A 327 -25.95 18.31 -6.58
N ALA A 328 -25.61 18.95 -5.46
CA ALA A 328 -24.29 18.87 -4.87
C ALA A 328 -24.09 17.49 -4.22
N ALA A 329 -23.63 16.52 -5.01
CA ALA A 329 -23.36 15.17 -4.51
C ALA A 329 -22.05 15.13 -3.71
N SER A 330 -22.07 14.38 -2.61
CA SER A 330 -20.91 14.23 -1.74
C SER A 330 -20.70 12.75 -1.39
N ALA A 331 -19.44 12.37 -1.26
CA ALA A 331 -19.05 11.05 -0.81
C ALA A 331 -17.94 11.16 0.25
N SER A 332 -17.75 10.09 1.01
CA SER A 332 -16.59 9.95 1.90
C SER A 332 -15.82 8.69 1.52
N VAL A 333 -14.49 8.78 1.54
CA VAL A 333 -13.60 7.63 1.38
C VAL A 333 -12.62 7.60 2.54
N LEU A 334 -12.29 6.40 3.01
CA LEU A 334 -11.21 6.17 3.96
C LEU A 334 -9.96 5.81 3.15
N ILE A 335 -8.82 6.40 3.50
CA ILE A 335 -7.50 6.00 3.02
C ILE A 335 -6.67 5.47 4.18
N GLY A 336 -5.81 4.50 3.89
CA GLY A 336 -4.88 3.94 4.85
C GLY A 336 -4.03 2.85 4.20
N TYR A 337 -3.55 1.92 5.01
CA TYR A 337 -2.79 0.76 4.56
C TYR A 337 -3.65 -0.49 4.65
N SER A 338 -3.34 -1.55 3.88
CA SER A 338 -4.07 -2.82 4.01
C SER A 338 -3.99 -3.39 5.43
N ASN A 339 -2.88 -3.13 6.14
CA ASN A 339 -2.81 -3.25 7.60
C ASN A 339 -2.51 -1.89 8.27
N ASN A 340 -3.56 -1.22 8.78
CA ASN A 340 -3.47 0.10 9.43
C ASN A 340 -2.73 0.10 10.77
N ASN A 341 -2.47 -1.04 11.40
CA ASN A 341 -1.71 -1.08 12.66
C ASN A 341 -0.22 -1.26 12.38
N ASN A 342 0.12 -2.12 11.43
CA ASN A 342 1.49 -2.54 11.19
C ASN A 342 2.19 -1.67 10.11
N LEU A 343 1.49 -0.95 9.23
CA LEU A 343 2.12 -0.27 8.09
C LEU A 343 2.18 1.28 8.17
N LYS A 344 1.71 1.87 9.27
CA LYS A 344 1.83 3.31 9.58
C LYS A 344 3.25 3.87 9.39
N ALA A 345 3.41 5.18 9.20
CA ALA A 345 4.73 5.80 9.42
C ALA A 345 5.19 5.60 10.88
N ILE A 346 6.49 5.43 11.12
CA ILE A 346 7.08 5.50 12.46
C ILE A 346 7.36 6.98 12.77
N THR A 347 6.88 7.46 13.92
CA THR A 347 6.95 8.87 14.32
C THR A 347 7.76 9.14 15.59
N SER A 348 8.24 8.10 16.27
CA SER A 348 9.16 8.22 17.43
C SER A 348 10.13 7.05 17.51
N LEU A 349 11.27 7.25 18.18
CA LEU A 349 12.26 6.18 18.40
C LEU A 349 11.75 5.13 19.39
N GLU A 350 10.87 5.51 20.32
CA GLU A 350 10.13 4.60 21.19
C GLU A 350 9.27 3.62 20.38
N ALA A 351 8.48 4.13 19.43
CA ALA A 351 7.68 3.30 18.52
C ALA A 351 8.57 2.40 17.64
N ALA A 352 9.73 2.89 17.17
CA ALA A 352 10.71 2.08 16.45
C ALA A 352 11.27 0.94 17.31
N THR A 353 11.53 1.21 18.60
CA THR A 353 12.15 0.26 19.53
C THR A 353 11.15 -0.81 19.98
N ALA A 354 9.90 -0.43 20.26
CA ALA A 354 8.81 -1.37 20.55
C ALA A 354 8.50 -2.26 19.33
N LEU A 355 8.59 -1.71 18.12
CA LEU A 355 8.40 -2.47 16.90
C LEU A 355 9.56 -3.44 16.60
N LEU A 356 10.80 -3.01 16.85
CA LEU A 356 11.97 -3.87 16.77
C LEU A 356 11.89 -5.02 17.80
N GLN A 357 11.35 -4.74 18.99
CA GLN A 357 11.12 -5.73 20.03
C GLN A 357 10.14 -6.82 19.56
N SER A 358 8.98 -6.47 18.97
CA SER A 358 8.05 -7.48 18.45
C SER A 358 8.63 -8.29 17.29
N CYS A 359 9.56 -7.72 16.50
CA CYS A 359 10.31 -8.48 15.49
C CYS A 359 11.23 -9.55 16.12
N TYR A 360 11.90 -9.23 17.24
CA TYR A 360 12.70 -10.20 17.99
C TYR A 360 11.84 -11.31 18.62
N GLU A 361 10.61 -10.99 19.05
CA GLU A 361 9.68 -11.98 19.63
C GLU A 361 9.13 -12.94 18.57
N VAL A 362 8.76 -12.43 17.38
CA VAL A 362 8.38 -13.26 16.22
C VAL A 362 9.55 -14.15 15.79
N GLU A 363 10.76 -13.60 15.71
CA GLU A 363 11.93 -14.38 15.30
C GLU A 363 12.37 -15.39 16.37
N ALA A 364 12.25 -15.10 17.67
CA ALA A 364 12.52 -16.09 18.71
C ALA A 364 11.62 -17.33 18.57
N GLN A 365 10.35 -17.14 18.19
CA GLN A 365 9.44 -18.25 17.89
C GLN A 365 9.83 -19.00 16.60
N ALA A 366 10.31 -18.30 15.57
CA ALA A 366 10.80 -18.90 14.33
C ALA A 366 12.08 -19.71 14.58
N PHE A 367 13.08 -19.16 15.27
CA PHE A 367 14.30 -19.82 15.72
C PHE A 367 14.02 -21.16 16.44
N LEU A 368 13.15 -21.19 17.45
CA LEU A 368 12.84 -22.45 18.16
C LEU A 368 12.19 -23.49 17.23
N ASN A 369 11.34 -23.08 16.28
CA ASN A 369 10.79 -23.99 15.27
C ASN A 369 11.86 -24.46 14.26
N PHE A 370 12.76 -23.60 13.79
CA PHE A 370 13.88 -23.96 12.91
C PHE A 370 14.85 -24.94 13.57
N THR A 371 15.13 -24.77 14.86
CA THR A 371 16.01 -25.66 15.64
C THR A 371 15.42 -27.06 15.81
N MET A 372 14.10 -27.18 16.02
CA MET A 372 13.41 -28.48 16.00
C MET A 372 13.35 -29.09 14.59
N LEU A 373 13.07 -28.26 13.58
CA LEU A 373 12.98 -28.65 12.17
C LEU A 373 14.27 -29.29 11.66
N ASP A 374 15.44 -28.69 11.90
CA ASP A 374 16.74 -29.28 11.56
C ASP A 374 17.03 -30.59 12.31
N GLY A 375 16.59 -30.70 13.57
CA GLY A 375 16.73 -31.92 14.36
C GLY A 375 15.94 -33.11 13.81
N TYR A 376 14.68 -32.89 13.42
CA TYR A 376 13.82 -33.93 12.83
C TYR A 376 14.18 -34.23 11.37
N LEU A 377 14.64 -33.23 10.61
CA LEU A 377 15.23 -33.43 9.28
C LEU A 377 16.61 -34.12 9.33
N SER A 378 17.10 -34.55 10.49
CA SER A 378 18.41 -35.18 10.62
C SER A 378 18.40 -36.43 11.51
N ASP A 379 19.59 -36.96 11.75
CA ASP A 379 19.92 -38.05 12.67
C ASP A 379 20.11 -37.56 14.13
N ASN A 380 19.55 -36.39 14.47
CA ASN A 380 19.61 -35.83 15.83
C ASN A 380 18.34 -36.09 16.65
N ALA A 381 17.17 -36.17 16.02
CA ALA A 381 15.89 -36.44 16.69
C ALA A 381 14.91 -37.20 15.78
N ASP A 382 14.02 -37.97 16.40
CA ASP A 382 12.88 -38.63 15.76
C ASP A 382 11.56 -38.12 16.38
N ALA A 383 10.52 -37.98 15.57
CA ALA A 383 9.29 -37.28 15.97
C ALA A 383 8.27 -38.19 16.65
N THR A 384 7.93 -37.85 17.90
CA THR A 384 6.88 -38.51 18.69
C THR A 384 5.52 -37.81 18.62
N SER A 385 5.45 -36.60 18.05
CA SER A 385 4.19 -35.84 17.90
C SER A 385 3.78 -35.71 16.42
N ALA A 386 2.47 -35.74 16.17
CA ALA A 386 1.92 -35.67 14.81
C ALA A 386 2.29 -34.38 14.06
N LYS A 387 2.63 -33.28 14.76
CA LYS A 387 3.10 -32.02 14.15
C LYS A 387 4.38 -32.22 13.32
N TRP A 388 5.30 -33.06 13.80
CA TRP A 388 6.63 -33.23 13.21
C TRP A 388 6.78 -34.54 12.43
N GLN A 389 5.86 -35.49 12.57
CA GLN A 389 5.99 -36.83 11.98
C GLN A 389 6.13 -36.82 10.44
N ALA A 390 5.43 -35.93 9.72
CA ALA A 390 5.56 -35.80 8.27
C ALA A 390 6.92 -35.21 7.85
N ILE A 391 7.46 -34.28 8.65
CA ILE A 391 8.78 -33.65 8.47
C ILE A 391 9.89 -34.70 8.67
N ASP A 392 9.80 -35.42 9.79
CA ASP A 392 10.74 -36.44 10.25
C ASP A 392 10.88 -37.64 9.30
N ASN A 393 9.78 -38.03 8.64
CA ASN A 393 9.73 -39.15 7.69
C ASN A 393 9.84 -38.69 6.22
N PHE A 394 10.28 -37.44 5.97
CA PHE A 394 10.41 -36.82 4.65
C PHE A 394 9.15 -36.86 3.74
N ALA A 395 8.00 -37.15 4.33
CA ALA A 395 6.69 -37.30 3.70
C ALA A 395 5.91 -35.97 3.59
N PHE A 396 6.54 -34.88 4.00
CA PHE A 396 5.98 -33.53 4.03
C PHE A 396 5.64 -32.94 2.65
N THR A 397 4.70 -32.01 2.67
CA THR A 397 4.06 -31.39 1.51
C THR A 397 4.23 -29.86 1.50
N PRO A 398 3.94 -29.17 0.38
CA PRO A 398 3.81 -27.70 0.37
C PRO A 398 2.72 -27.16 1.31
N GLN A 399 1.87 -28.01 1.88
CA GLN A 399 0.76 -27.67 2.78
C GLN A 399 1.16 -27.69 4.28
N GLU A 400 2.39 -28.07 4.67
CA GLU A 400 2.72 -28.20 6.10
C GLU A 400 2.53 -26.87 6.87
N PRO A 401 1.72 -26.85 7.95
CA PRO A 401 1.50 -25.64 8.74
C PRO A 401 2.78 -25.05 9.34
N VAL A 402 3.80 -25.88 9.58
CA VAL A 402 5.12 -25.42 10.07
C VAL A 402 5.78 -24.49 9.04
N PHE A 403 5.78 -24.85 7.76
CA PHE A 403 6.42 -24.04 6.72
C PHE A 403 5.63 -22.76 6.46
N ALA A 404 4.29 -22.85 6.40
CA ALA A 404 3.42 -21.69 6.28
C ALA A 404 3.61 -20.71 7.43
N ASN A 405 3.68 -21.19 8.69
CA ASN A 405 3.89 -20.33 9.85
C ASN A 405 5.26 -19.63 9.86
N LEU A 406 6.34 -20.32 9.46
CA LEU A 406 7.67 -19.70 9.34
C LEU A 406 7.69 -18.59 8.27
N TRP A 407 7.07 -18.83 7.11
CA TRP A 407 6.97 -17.81 6.06
C TRP A 407 6.03 -16.65 6.44
N ASN A 408 4.92 -16.92 7.15
CA ASN A 408 4.01 -15.89 7.66
C ASN A 408 4.69 -15.00 8.70
N GLY A 409 5.43 -15.58 9.65
CA GLY A 409 6.21 -14.82 10.64
C GLY A 409 7.27 -13.94 10.00
N ALA A 410 8.02 -14.47 9.03
CA ALA A 410 9.02 -13.69 8.31
C ALA A 410 8.39 -12.61 7.40
N TYR A 411 7.58 -12.98 6.41
CA TYR A 411 7.15 -12.08 5.34
C TYR A 411 5.94 -11.21 5.70
N LEU A 412 4.98 -11.70 6.47
CA LEU A 412 3.78 -10.91 6.81
C LEU A 412 3.94 -10.11 8.11
N GLN A 413 4.89 -10.49 8.98
CA GLN A 413 5.14 -9.82 10.25
C GLN A 413 6.52 -9.13 10.26
N ALA A 414 7.63 -9.86 10.40
CA ALA A 414 8.93 -9.26 10.74
C ALA A 414 9.56 -8.41 9.61
N LEU A 415 9.72 -8.94 8.39
CA LEU A 415 10.42 -8.26 7.29
C LEU A 415 9.78 -6.91 6.90
N PRO A 416 8.43 -6.77 6.78
CA PRO A 416 7.78 -5.47 6.61
C PRO A 416 8.16 -4.43 7.66
N GLN A 417 8.21 -4.83 8.93
CA GLN A 417 8.49 -3.93 10.05
C GLN A 417 9.96 -3.55 10.13
N LEU A 418 10.86 -4.47 9.83
CA LEU A 418 12.30 -4.19 9.76
C LEU A 418 12.62 -3.24 8.59
N ASN A 419 11.98 -3.44 7.44
CA ASN A 419 12.06 -2.50 6.31
C ASN A 419 11.52 -1.12 6.66
N ARG A 420 10.39 -1.05 7.38
CA ARG A 420 9.76 0.18 7.88
C ARG A 420 10.69 0.91 8.87
N ILE A 421 11.33 0.21 9.80
CA ILE A 421 12.33 0.78 10.73
C ILE A 421 13.53 1.37 9.95
N ILE A 422 14.08 0.62 9.00
CA ILE A 422 15.23 1.04 8.19
C ILE A 422 14.88 2.26 7.31
N ARG A 423 13.62 2.39 6.85
CA ARG A 423 13.11 3.51 6.05
C ARG A 423 12.79 4.76 6.87
N ASP A 424 12.08 4.61 7.98
CA ASP A 424 11.44 5.74 8.69
C ASP A 424 12.37 6.35 9.76
N VAL A 425 13.13 5.54 10.51
CA VAL A 425 13.97 6.02 11.63
C VAL A 425 15.02 7.08 11.24
N PRO A 426 15.66 7.03 10.05
CA PRO A 426 16.56 8.10 9.61
C PRO A 426 15.90 9.49 9.64
N GLY A 427 14.62 9.59 9.24
CA GLY A 427 13.87 10.83 9.08
C GLY A 427 13.20 11.38 10.35
N LEU A 428 13.33 10.68 11.49
CA LEU A 428 12.88 11.20 12.79
C LEU A 428 13.70 12.44 13.21
N PRO A 429 13.22 13.26 14.17
CA PRO A 429 14.07 14.26 14.83
C PRO A 429 15.35 13.64 15.39
N ASP A 430 16.45 14.40 15.45
CA ASP A 430 17.72 13.85 15.92
C ASP A 430 17.69 13.52 17.41
N LEU A 431 17.88 12.23 17.66
CA LEU A 431 17.82 11.55 18.94
C LEU A 431 19.00 10.56 18.99
N THR A 432 19.48 10.27 20.19
CA THR A 432 20.46 9.21 20.44
C THR A 432 19.95 7.86 19.90
N ASP A 433 20.86 6.91 19.63
CA ASP A 433 20.55 5.51 19.31
C ASP A 433 19.77 5.20 18.01
N LYS A 434 19.39 6.20 17.19
CA LYS A 434 18.89 5.99 15.81
C LYS A 434 19.70 4.94 15.04
N ALA A 435 21.02 5.10 15.02
CA ALA A 435 21.93 4.22 14.29
C ALA A 435 21.92 2.79 14.86
N THR A 436 21.87 2.65 16.18
CA THR A 436 21.81 1.37 16.90
C THR A 436 20.52 0.60 16.62
N VAL A 437 19.38 1.31 16.51
CA VAL A 437 18.08 0.73 16.14
C VAL A 437 18.06 0.28 14.68
N ILE A 438 18.57 1.11 13.75
CA ILE A 438 18.71 0.75 12.32
C ILE A 438 19.66 -0.44 12.14
N ALA A 439 20.77 -0.50 12.89
CA ALA A 439 21.73 -1.60 12.84
C ALA A 439 21.13 -2.92 13.34
N GLN A 440 20.39 -2.91 14.47
CA GLN A 440 19.66 -4.09 14.92
C GLN A 440 18.61 -4.54 13.91
N ALA A 441 17.86 -3.61 13.30
CA ALA A 441 16.85 -3.94 12.30
C ALA A 441 17.46 -4.61 11.05
N LYS A 442 18.61 -4.11 10.57
CA LYS A 442 19.36 -4.76 9.47
C LYS A 442 19.86 -6.15 9.85
N ALA A 443 20.51 -6.28 11.01
CA ALA A 443 21.07 -7.57 11.43
C ALA A 443 19.99 -8.64 11.66
N LEU A 444 18.83 -8.27 12.22
CA LEU A 444 17.70 -9.19 12.38
C LEU A 444 17.06 -9.54 11.03
N ARG A 445 16.92 -8.57 10.11
CA ARG A 445 16.46 -8.82 8.73
C ARG A 445 17.37 -9.81 8.01
N ALA A 446 18.68 -9.68 8.17
CA ALA A 446 19.67 -10.59 7.62
C ALA A 446 19.59 -12.00 8.24
N TYR A 447 19.32 -12.11 9.54
CA TYR A 447 19.14 -13.42 10.19
C TYR A 447 17.92 -14.17 9.65
N ILE A 448 16.76 -13.50 9.58
CA ILE A 448 15.51 -14.05 9.01
C ILE A 448 15.74 -14.57 7.58
N TYR A 449 16.39 -13.77 6.72
CA TYR A 449 16.72 -14.21 5.36
C TYR A 449 17.71 -15.38 5.35
N LEU A 450 18.73 -15.38 6.22
CA LEU A 450 19.71 -16.47 6.34
C LEU A 450 19.02 -17.80 6.66
N GLN A 451 18.14 -17.84 7.66
CA GLN A 451 17.39 -19.07 7.99
C GLN A 451 16.50 -19.51 6.83
N LEU A 452 15.70 -18.60 6.27
CA LEU A 452 14.82 -18.93 5.15
C LEU A 452 15.58 -19.48 3.94
N TYR A 453 16.70 -18.87 3.52
CA TYR A 453 17.45 -19.33 2.34
C TYR A 453 18.30 -20.57 2.62
N THR A 454 18.60 -20.84 3.89
CA THR A 454 19.23 -22.09 4.34
C THR A 454 18.34 -23.29 4.04
N TYR A 455 17.06 -23.25 4.44
CA TYR A 455 16.14 -24.39 4.32
C TYR A 455 15.26 -24.36 3.06
N PHE A 456 14.81 -23.19 2.60
CA PHE A 456 13.95 -23.03 1.42
C PHE A 456 14.71 -22.59 0.15
N GLY A 457 16.01 -22.30 0.24
CA GLY A 457 16.88 -22.09 -0.93
C GLY A 457 16.59 -20.80 -1.71
N ASN A 458 15.82 -20.90 -2.79
CA ASN A 458 15.39 -19.74 -3.58
C ASN A 458 14.20 -19.07 -2.89
N ILE A 459 14.45 -17.92 -2.27
CA ILE A 459 13.43 -17.10 -1.59
C ILE A 459 13.39 -15.68 -2.17
N PRO A 460 12.26 -14.95 -2.07
CA PRO A 460 12.13 -13.59 -2.57
C PRO A 460 12.74 -12.55 -1.61
N VAL A 461 13.37 -11.49 -2.14
CA VAL A 461 13.83 -10.35 -1.33
C VAL A 461 12.72 -9.30 -1.27
N LEU A 462 12.23 -9.02 -0.07
CA LEU A 462 11.27 -7.94 0.20
C LEU A 462 12.01 -6.60 0.36
N ASN A 463 11.84 -5.72 -0.63
CA ASN A 463 12.46 -4.39 -0.67
C ASN A 463 11.61 -3.26 -0.05
N GLY A 464 10.37 -3.55 0.40
CA GLY A 464 9.41 -2.54 0.89
C GLY A 464 8.62 -2.99 2.13
N VAL A 465 7.67 -2.15 2.56
CA VAL A 465 6.78 -2.44 3.72
C VAL A 465 5.50 -3.17 3.31
N ILE A 466 5.11 -3.07 2.04
CA ILE A 466 4.12 -3.92 1.39
C ILE A 466 4.91 -4.87 0.50
N ILE A 467 4.52 -6.14 0.45
CA ILE A 467 5.14 -7.10 -0.46
C ILE A 467 4.76 -6.71 -1.89
N PRO A 468 5.75 -6.41 -2.76
CA PRO A 468 5.46 -5.89 -4.07
C PRO A 468 4.66 -6.95 -4.83
N PRO A 469 3.59 -6.58 -5.55
CA PRO A 469 2.79 -7.57 -6.20
C PRO A 469 3.62 -8.51 -7.10
N ASP A 470 4.59 -8.04 -7.85
CA ASP A 470 5.49 -8.87 -8.69
C ASP A 470 6.48 -9.78 -7.93
N PHE A 471 6.10 -10.25 -6.73
CA PHE A 471 6.90 -11.13 -5.88
C PHE A 471 7.26 -12.44 -6.60
N SER A 472 8.55 -12.76 -6.59
CA SER A 472 9.12 -13.95 -7.20
C SER A 472 10.42 -14.32 -6.51
N ASN A 473 10.67 -15.63 -6.39
CA ASN A 473 11.91 -16.21 -5.87
C ASN A 473 12.89 -16.65 -6.97
N ALA A 474 12.59 -16.38 -8.25
CA ALA A 474 13.29 -16.96 -9.39
C ALA A 474 14.80 -16.61 -9.41
N ASN A 475 15.64 -17.62 -9.14
CA ASN A 475 17.12 -17.55 -9.11
C ASN A 475 17.71 -16.62 -8.03
N ASN A 476 16.94 -16.27 -6.99
CA ASN A 476 17.33 -15.24 -6.03
C ASN A 476 18.39 -15.64 -4.99
N ARG A 477 18.80 -16.92 -4.86
CA ARG A 477 19.69 -17.35 -3.76
C ARG A 477 20.98 -16.52 -3.62
N GLN A 478 21.59 -16.06 -4.72
CA GLN A 478 22.75 -15.16 -4.64
C GLN A 478 22.36 -13.76 -4.15
N LEU A 479 21.27 -13.18 -4.67
CA LEU A 479 20.78 -11.87 -4.24
C LEU A 479 20.44 -11.84 -2.75
N VAL A 480 19.89 -12.93 -2.22
CA VAL A 480 19.62 -13.08 -0.79
C VAL A 480 20.94 -13.16 0.01
N TYR A 481 21.94 -13.93 -0.43
CA TYR A 481 23.24 -13.98 0.22
C TYR A 481 23.94 -12.61 0.25
N GLU A 482 23.92 -11.84 -0.84
CA GLU A 482 24.48 -10.49 -0.87
C GLU A 482 23.68 -9.52 0.02
N GLN A 483 22.35 -9.66 0.07
CA GLN A 483 21.49 -8.86 0.95
C GLN A 483 21.78 -9.14 2.44
N VAL A 484 21.90 -10.42 2.82
CA VAL A 484 22.29 -10.85 4.17
C VAL A 484 23.68 -10.30 4.52
N LYS A 485 24.66 -10.45 3.62
CA LYS A 485 26.01 -9.94 3.82
C LYS A 485 26.04 -8.42 4.03
N LYS A 486 25.43 -7.67 3.09
CA LYS A 486 25.36 -6.21 3.11
C LYS A 486 24.73 -5.69 4.40
N ASP A 487 23.61 -6.28 4.83
CA ASP A 487 22.92 -5.85 6.05
C ASP A 487 23.75 -6.11 7.31
N LEU A 488 24.46 -7.24 7.39
CA LEU A 488 25.33 -7.56 8.53
C LEU A 488 26.60 -6.70 8.56
N GLU A 489 27.23 -6.45 7.41
CA GLU A 489 28.41 -5.57 7.31
C GLU A 489 28.04 -4.11 7.66
N GLU A 490 26.88 -3.62 7.20
CA GLU A 490 26.36 -2.30 7.59
C GLU A 490 25.91 -2.25 9.05
N ALA A 491 25.35 -3.33 9.61
CA ALA A 491 24.96 -3.39 11.01
C ALA A 491 26.16 -3.44 11.96
N ALA A 492 27.23 -4.17 11.61
CA ALA A 492 28.43 -4.28 12.44
C ALA A 492 29.12 -2.93 12.70
N ALA A 493 28.82 -1.88 11.93
CA ALA A 493 29.25 -0.52 12.22
C ALA A 493 28.47 0.17 13.35
N GLY A 494 27.19 -0.17 13.56
CA GLY A 494 26.28 0.45 14.53
C GLY A 494 25.85 -0.42 15.71
N LEU A 495 26.22 -1.70 15.77
CA LEU A 495 25.96 -2.58 16.91
C LEU A 495 27.07 -2.46 17.99
N PRO A 496 26.71 -2.53 19.29
CA PRO A 496 27.69 -2.54 20.37
C PRO A 496 28.42 -3.89 20.47
N LEU A 497 29.52 -3.90 21.22
CA LEU A 497 30.29 -5.12 21.51
C LEU A 497 29.52 -6.08 22.44
N GLN A 498 28.82 -5.53 23.45
CA GLN A 498 28.02 -6.24 24.44
C GLN A 498 26.79 -5.41 24.81
N TRP A 499 25.76 -6.07 25.33
CA TRP A 499 24.55 -5.45 25.88
C TRP A 499 24.47 -5.66 27.40
N PRO A 500 23.67 -4.85 28.14
CA PRO A 500 23.24 -5.16 29.50
C PRO A 500 22.62 -6.57 29.61
N GLN A 501 22.68 -7.16 30.81
CA GLN A 501 22.30 -8.56 31.06
C GLN A 501 20.86 -8.89 30.61
N ASP A 502 19.93 -7.97 30.83
CA ASP A 502 18.51 -8.01 30.43
C ASP A 502 18.28 -7.89 28.91
N GLN A 503 19.28 -7.43 28.16
CA GLN A 503 19.21 -7.11 26.73
C GLN A 503 20.07 -8.03 25.86
N THR A 504 20.55 -9.14 26.41
CA THR A 504 21.44 -10.11 25.73
C THR A 504 20.80 -10.86 24.55
N PHE A 505 19.49 -10.74 24.36
CA PHE A 505 18.77 -11.17 23.15
C PHE A 505 18.95 -10.21 21.96
N ARG A 506 19.52 -9.01 22.16
CA ARG A 506 19.81 -8.07 21.08
C ARG A 506 21.12 -8.44 20.38
N LEU A 507 21.16 -8.22 19.07
CA LEU A 507 22.33 -8.53 18.24
C LEU A 507 23.52 -7.64 18.62
N THR A 508 24.70 -8.23 18.74
CA THR A 508 25.98 -7.55 18.98
C THR A 508 26.83 -7.53 17.72
N LYS A 509 27.92 -6.76 17.73
CA LYS A 509 28.95 -6.80 16.68
C LYS A 509 29.56 -8.20 16.52
N GLY A 510 29.75 -8.92 17.63
CA GLY A 510 30.20 -10.33 17.61
C GLY A 510 29.18 -11.26 16.95
N ALA A 511 27.89 -11.09 17.27
CA ALA A 511 26.81 -11.85 16.63
C ALA A 511 26.71 -11.57 15.12
N ALA A 512 26.83 -10.31 14.69
CA ALA A 512 26.83 -9.97 13.26
C ALA A 512 28.00 -10.61 12.50
N SER A 513 29.22 -10.60 13.08
CA SER A 513 30.36 -11.33 12.53
C SER A 513 30.13 -12.85 12.47
N ALA A 514 29.51 -13.44 13.49
CA ALA A 514 29.21 -14.87 13.49
C ALA A 514 28.14 -15.26 12.44
N LEU A 515 27.12 -14.42 12.23
CA LEU A 515 26.15 -14.59 11.15
C LEU A 515 26.80 -14.44 9.76
N LEU A 516 27.77 -13.54 9.60
CA LEU A 516 28.59 -13.46 8.37
C LEU A 516 29.41 -14.74 8.15
N ALA A 517 29.96 -15.33 9.22
CA ALA A 517 30.66 -16.61 9.15
C ALA A 517 29.74 -17.75 8.68
N ARG A 518 28.51 -17.84 9.21
CA ARG A 518 27.47 -18.78 8.75
C ARG A 518 27.11 -18.57 7.27
N ASN A 519 26.81 -17.31 6.90
CA ASN A 519 26.42 -16.91 5.54
C ASN A 519 27.49 -17.31 4.49
N ALA A 520 28.76 -17.05 4.79
CA ALA A 520 29.90 -17.46 3.96
C ALA A 520 30.09 -18.99 3.93
N LEU A 521 30.02 -19.67 5.09
CA LEU A 521 30.20 -21.12 5.15
C LEU A 521 29.14 -21.87 4.34
N LEU A 522 27.89 -21.40 4.37
CA LEU A 522 26.78 -22.00 3.61
C LEU A 522 27.00 -21.94 2.09
N GLN A 523 27.63 -20.88 1.57
CA GLN A 523 28.07 -20.79 0.17
C GLN A 523 29.40 -21.49 -0.12
N LYS A 524 30.02 -22.14 0.87
CA LYS A 524 31.38 -22.72 0.81
C LYS A 524 32.47 -21.68 0.51
N ASP A 525 32.22 -20.41 0.83
CA ASP A 525 33.24 -19.37 0.92
C ASP A 525 34.02 -19.55 2.22
N TYR A 526 34.81 -20.62 2.26
CA TYR A 526 35.60 -21.03 3.42
C TYR A 526 36.58 -19.93 3.87
N LYS A 527 37.06 -19.11 2.93
CA LYS A 527 37.97 -17.99 3.20
C LYS A 527 37.29 -16.93 4.07
N ASN A 528 36.17 -16.38 3.62
CA ASN A 528 35.48 -15.36 4.40
C ASN A 528 34.83 -15.97 5.65
N ALA A 529 34.36 -17.22 5.61
CA ALA A 529 33.88 -17.94 6.78
C ALA A 529 34.93 -18.03 7.90
N THR A 530 36.17 -18.42 7.57
CA THR A 530 37.29 -18.40 8.50
C THR A 530 37.60 -16.99 9.01
N ILE A 531 37.66 -15.98 8.14
CA ILE A 531 37.99 -14.59 8.53
C ILE A 531 36.95 -14.04 9.53
N TYR A 532 35.65 -14.19 9.22
CA TYR A 532 34.59 -13.71 10.09
C TYR A 532 34.56 -14.48 11.42
N ALA A 533 34.70 -15.82 11.42
CA ALA A 533 34.78 -16.61 12.64
C ALA A 533 36.01 -16.24 13.50
N GLN A 534 37.19 -16.07 12.89
CA GLN A 534 38.40 -15.63 13.57
C GLN A 534 38.25 -14.23 14.18
N SER A 535 37.47 -13.32 13.56
CA SER A 535 37.19 -12.01 14.15
C SER A 535 36.43 -12.11 15.49
N VAL A 536 35.60 -13.14 15.66
CA VAL A 536 34.89 -13.41 16.92
C VAL A 536 35.81 -14.12 17.92
N LEU A 537 36.53 -15.16 17.48
CA LEU A 537 37.47 -15.91 18.33
C LEU A 537 38.58 -15.01 18.92
N ASN A 538 39.10 -14.07 18.12
CA ASN A 538 40.19 -13.17 18.51
C ASN A 538 39.70 -11.88 19.19
N SER A 539 38.38 -11.71 19.43
CA SER A 539 37.81 -10.49 20.02
C SER A 539 38.18 -10.28 21.50
N GLY A 540 38.53 -11.35 22.22
CA GLY A 540 38.72 -11.32 23.68
C GLY A 540 37.44 -11.19 24.50
N ILE A 541 36.27 -11.09 23.86
CA ILE A 541 34.96 -10.92 24.53
C ILE A 541 34.40 -12.26 25.03
N TYR A 542 34.70 -13.34 24.33
CA TYR A 542 34.09 -14.67 24.53
C TYR A 542 35.13 -15.72 24.92
N GLN A 543 34.71 -16.70 25.73
CA GLN A 543 35.51 -17.86 26.14
C GLN A 543 34.65 -19.12 26.25
N LEU A 544 35.22 -20.29 25.97
CA LEU A 544 34.55 -21.57 26.20
C LEU A 544 34.33 -21.80 27.70
N LEU A 545 33.18 -22.33 28.10
CA LEU A 545 32.97 -22.77 29.47
C LEU A 545 33.68 -24.10 29.75
N PRO A 546 34.28 -24.28 30.95
CA PRO A 546 34.85 -25.57 31.38
C PRO A 546 33.79 -26.68 31.56
N SER A 547 32.53 -26.31 31.82
CA SER A 547 31.40 -27.23 31.92
C SER A 547 30.47 -27.00 30.73
N TYR A 548 30.27 -28.05 29.92
CA TYR A 548 29.38 -28.02 28.76
C TYR A 548 27.93 -27.73 29.15
N THR A 549 27.42 -28.35 30.21
CA THR A 549 26.02 -28.14 30.67
C THR A 549 25.77 -26.71 31.16
N ASN A 550 26.80 -25.98 31.62
CA ASN A 550 26.63 -24.60 32.10
C ASN A 550 26.22 -23.63 30.97
N ILE A 551 26.52 -23.96 29.71
CA ILE A 551 26.18 -23.15 28.52
C ILE A 551 24.67 -22.89 28.46
N PHE A 552 23.87 -23.92 28.75
CA PHE A 552 22.42 -23.95 28.61
C PHE A 552 21.67 -23.56 29.88
N THR A 553 22.38 -23.44 31.02
CA THR A 553 21.79 -23.24 32.36
C THR A 553 22.16 -21.90 33.01
N THR A 554 23.42 -21.45 32.88
CA THR A 554 23.87 -20.18 33.46
C THR A 554 23.89 -19.11 32.38
N ALA A 555 22.74 -18.51 32.08
CA ALA A 555 22.62 -17.48 31.04
C ALA A 555 22.40 -16.07 31.65
N PRO A 556 23.04 -15.02 31.10
CA PRO A 556 24.09 -15.07 30.08
C PRO A 556 25.41 -15.61 30.64
N ASN A 557 26.23 -16.19 29.77
CA ASN A 557 27.61 -16.59 30.05
C ASN A 557 28.52 -16.17 28.90
N ALA A 558 29.84 -16.31 29.12
CA ALA A 558 30.85 -15.83 28.19
C ALA A 558 31.09 -16.72 26.95
N GLU A 559 30.41 -17.88 26.82
CA GLU A 559 30.48 -18.67 25.58
C GLU A 559 29.38 -18.28 24.59
N VAL A 560 28.21 -17.87 25.10
CA VAL A 560 27.08 -17.41 24.29
C VAL A 560 27.42 -16.11 23.57
N ILE A 561 27.32 -16.13 22.25
CA ILE A 561 27.50 -14.94 21.39
C ILE A 561 26.15 -14.21 21.24
N TRP A 562 25.05 -14.98 21.15
CA TRP A 562 23.68 -14.49 21.03
C TRP A 562 22.66 -15.55 21.44
N ASP A 563 21.57 -15.17 22.11
CA ASP A 563 20.50 -16.08 22.57
C ASP A 563 19.11 -15.43 22.44
N LEU A 564 18.31 -15.92 21.48
CA LEU A 564 16.89 -15.59 21.34
C LEU A 564 15.97 -16.54 22.11
N SER A 565 16.43 -17.71 22.57
CA SER A 565 15.53 -18.71 23.18
C SER A 565 14.79 -18.18 24.40
N GLY A 566 15.41 -17.27 25.16
CA GLY A 566 14.79 -16.57 26.28
C GLY A 566 13.72 -15.52 25.93
N GLN A 567 13.37 -15.32 24.65
CA GLN A 567 12.28 -14.42 24.20
C GLN A 567 11.05 -15.19 23.68
N ALA A 568 11.10 -16.52 23.65
CA ALA A 568 10.00 -17.37 23.19
C ALA A 568 9.77 -18.54 24.16
N GLN A 569 8.57 -19.12 24.10
CA GLN A 569 8.27 -20.40 24.75
C GLN A 569 7.42 -21.25 23.82
N LEU A 570 7.86 -22.49 23.58
CA LEU A 570 7.11 -23.54 22.91
C LEU A 570 7.12 -24.77 23.83
N SER A 571 5.95 -25.30 24.17
CA SER A 571 5.78 -26.40 25.13
C SER A 571 6.49 -27.70 24.70
N GLU A 572 6.65 -27.91 23.41
CA GLU A 572 7.38 -29.04 22.81
C GLU A 572 8.90 -28.85 22.74
N PHE A 573 9.41 -27.61 22.85
CA PHE A 573 10.84 -27.35 22.63
C PHE A 573 11.72 -27.93 23.75
N ASN A 574 11.35 -27.78 25.03
CA ASN A 574 12.11 -28.40 26.13
C ASN A 574 12.14 -29.95 25.99
N PRO A 575 11.00 -30.66 25.80
CA PRO A 575 10.99 -32.10 25.51
C PRO A 575 11.88 -32.53 24.34
N TYR A 576 12.00 -31.71 23.28
CA TYR A 576 12.93 -31.94 22.18
C TYR A 576 14.40 -31.73 22.62
N PHE A 577 14.70 -30.59 23.25
CA PHE A 577 16.08 -30.12 23.44
C PHE A 577 16.82 -30.91 24.53
N ILE A 578 16.18 -31.21 25.66
CA ILE A 578 16.78 -31.99 26.76
C ILE A 578 16.46 -33.50 26.70
N TYR A 579 16.00 -34.01 25.56
CA TYR A 579 15.67 -35.43 25.40
C TYR A 579 16.85 -36.33 25.82
N GLY A 580 16.56 -37.42 26.53
CA GLY A 580 17.60 -38.32 27.07
C GLY A 580 18.53 -37.69 28.12
N GLY A 581 18.26 -36.45 28.57
CA GLY A 581 19.10 -35.72 29.53
C GLY A 581 20.36 -35.11 28.93
N ILE A 582 20.48 -35.05 27.59
CA ILE A 582 21.69 -34.64 26.85
C ILE A 582 22.26 -33.29 27.33
N HIS A 583 21.40 -32.28 27.51
CA HIS A 583 21.78 -30.95 28.03
C HIS A 583 21.39 -30.74 29.51
N GLY A 584 21.06 -31.83 30.22
CA GLY A 584 20.57 -31.84 31.61
C GLY A 584 19.04 -31.85 31.74
N ASN A 585 18.51 -32.64 32.69
CA ASN A 585 17.07 -32.72 32.98
C ASN A 585 16.59 -31.49 33.75
N LEU A 586 16.04 -30.49 33.04
CA LEU A 586 15.79 -29.15 33.57
C LEU A 586 14.43 -28.57 33.16
N PRO A 587 13.79 -27.73 34.01
CA PRO A 587 12.45 -27.19 33.73
C PRO A 587 12.44 -26.11 32.64
N THR A 588 13.57 -25.41 32.44
CA THR A 588 13.75 -24.38 31.41
C THR A 588 15.18 -24.45 30.89
N SER A 589 15.35 -24.83 29.62
CA SER A 589 16.66 -24.90 28.98
C SER A 589 16.76 -23.85 27.88
N ARG A 590 17.83 -23.07 27.91
CA ARG A 590 18.13 -22.12 26.83
C ARG A 590 18.92 -22.82 25.74
N CYS A 591 18.56 -22.55 24.49
CA CYS A 591 19.31 -22.97 23.31
C CYS A 591 19.94 -21.72 22.71
N PRO A 592 21.26 -21.48 22.90
CA PRO A 592 21.94 -20.34 22.32
C PRO A 592 21.74 -20.28 20.81
N THR A 593 21.45 -19.10 20.29
CA THR A 593 21.25 -18.89 18.85
C THR A 593 22.60 -18.88 18.11
N ILE A 594 23.67 -18.45 18.79
CA ILE A 594 25.07 -18.53 18.37
C ILE A 594 25.96 -18.64 19.62
N ARG A 595 27.00 -19.47 19.59
CA ARG A 595 28.02 -19.55 20.66
C ARG A 595 29.41 -19.96 20.17
N LEU A 596 30.42 -19.73 21.01
CA LEU A 596 31.83 -19.76 20.59
C LEU A 596 32.31 -21.13 20.08
N GLY A 597 31.75 -22.24 20.58
CA GLY A 597 32.06 -23.59 20.08
C GLY A 597 31.84 -23.73 18.57
N GLU A 598 30.77 -23.11 18.05
CA GLU A 598 30.49 -23.06 16.61
C GLU A 598 31.59 -22.33 15.84
N MET A 599 32.05 -21.18 16.34
CA MET A 599 33.07 -20.38 15.65
C MET A 599 34.42 -21.12 15.53
N TYR A 600 34.77 -21.97 16.51
CA TYR A 600 35.91 -22.88 16.40
C TYR A 600 35.71 -23.93 15.29
N LEU A 601 34.51 -24.49 15.17
CA LEU A 601 34.17 -25.46 14.11
C LEU A 601 34.19 -24.83 12.71
N ILE A 602 33.58 -23.64 12.54
CA ILE A 602 33.62 -22.88 11.28
C ILE A 602 35.08 -22.54 10.91
N ALA A 603 35.88 -22.06 11.86
CA ALA A 603 37.27 -21.70 11.58
C ALA A 603 38.13 -22.93 11.24
N ALA A 604 37.96 -24.05 11.95
CA ALA A 604 38.69 -25.30 11.69
C ALA A 604 38.31 -25.93 10.34
N GLU A 605 37.01 -25.99 10.02
CA GLU A 605 36.54 -26.52 8.74
C GLU A 605 36.96 -25.62 7.58
N GLY A 606 36.77 -24.31 7.71
CA GLY A 606 37.15 -23.35 6.68
C GLY A 606 38.65 -23.37 6.37
N LEU A 607 39.51 -23.51 7.39
CA LEU A 607 40.95 -23.66 7.19
C LEU A 607 41.32 -25.01 6.55
N LEU A 608 40.65 -26.10 6.94
CA LEU A 608 40.89 -27.44 6.37
C LEU A 608 40.61 -27.48 4.86
N GLU A 609 39.50 -26.89 4.42
CA GLU A 609 39.08 -26.89 3.01
C GLU A 609 39.86 -25.88 2.15
N GLN A 610 40.52 -24.88 2.77
CA GLN A 610 41.44 -23.96 2.09
C GLN A 610 42.87 -24.51 1.96
N SER A 611 43.40 -25.07 3.05
CA SER A 611 44.86 -25.24 3.25
C SER A 611 45.27 -26.65 3.68
N GLY A 612 44.32 -27.58 3.83
CA GLY A 612 44.57 -28.89 4.39
C GLY A 612 44.83 -28.84 5.90
N VAL A 613 45.59 -29.80 6.42
CA VAL A 613 45.85 -29.92 7.86
C VAL A 613 46.91 -28.90 8.28
N THR A 614 46.49 -27.84 8.97
CA THR A 614 47.37 -26.83 9.58
C THR A 614 47.35 -26.93 11.10
N GLN A 615 48.33 -26.32 11.76
CA GLN A 615 48.39 -26.29 13.22
C GLN A 615 47.17 -25.58 13.82
N ASP A 616 46.57 -24.60 13.13
CA ASP A 616 45.37 -23.92 13.60
C ASP A 616 44.12 -24.79 13.50
N VAL A 617 43.98 -25.62 12.45
CA VAL A 617 42.91 -26.63 12.37
C VAL A 617 43.00 -27.60 13.55
N VAL A 618 44.21 -28.06 13.86
CA VAL A 618 44.50 -28.92 15.01
C VAL A 618 44.19 -28.19 16.33
N ASN A 619 44.62 -26.94 16.50
CA ASN A 619 44.42 -26.15 17.71
C ASN A 619 42.93 -25.88 17.99
N TYR A 620 42.15 -25.53 16.96
CA TYR A 620 40.72 -25.26 17.08
C TYR A 620 39.92 -26.53 17.39
N ASN A 621 40.24 -27.67 16.76
CA ASN A 621 39.67 -28.97 17.12
C ASN A 621 39.99 -29.34 18.59
N ASN A 622 41.26 -29.21 18.99
CA ASN A 622 41.73 -29.69 20.28
C ASN A 622 41.28 -28.81 21.46
N ARG A 623 40.73 -27.62 21.19
CA ARG A 623 39.99 -26.81 22.19
C ARG A 623 38.58 -27.34 22.47
N LEU A 624 38.00 -28.13 21.57
CA LEU A 624 36.66 -28.70 21.72
C LEU A 624 36.69 -30.18 22.12
N CYS A 625 37.64 -30.99 21.64
CA CYS A 625 37.61 -32.44 21.84
C CYS A 625 37.47 -32.88 23.31
N ASN A 626 38.08 -32.16 24.26
CA ASN A 626 38.09 -32.53 25.68
C ASN A 626 36.75 -32.35 26.41
N ARG A 627 35.72 -31.80 25.74
CA ARG A 627 34.35 -31.63 26.26
C ARG A 627 33.30 -32.45 25.48
N LEU A 628 33.74 -33.29 24.54
CA LEU A 628 32.86 -34.07 23.64
C LEU A 628 32.90 -35.57 23.97
N PRO A 629 31.75 -36.28 23.98
CA PRO A 629 31.68 -37.70 24.32
C PRO A 629 32.62 -38.63 23.54
N THR A 630 32.86 -38.35 22.25
CA THR A 630 33.81 -39.10 21.41
C THR A 630 34.91 -38.21 20.81
N GLY A 631 35.18 -37.07 21.44
CA GLY A 631 36.12 -36.06 20.97
C GLY A 631 37.55 -36.58 20.78
N LEU A 632 38.03 -36.57 19.54
CA LEU A 632 39.38 -37.02 19.18
C LEU A 632 40.38 -35.85 19.12
N LEU A 633 41.51 -35.99 19.84
CA LEU A 633 42.68 -35.13 19.67
C LEU A 633 43.32 -35.35 18.29
N LEU A 634 43.52 -34.27 17.56
CA LEU A 634 44.21 -34.24 16.27
C LEU A 634 45.67 -33.80 16.41
N SER A 635 46.45 -34.06 15.37
CA SER A 635 47.86 -33.70 15.25
C SER A 635 48.25 -33.47 13.78
N MET A 636 49.44 -32.90 13.54
CA MET A 636 49.96 -32.65 12.20
C MET A 636 50.28 -33.92 11.37
N THR A 637 50.19 -35.12 11.94
CA THR A 637 50.34 -36.40 11.21
C THR A 637 49.01 -36.96 10.70
N ASN A 638 47.88 -36.40 11.10
CA ASN A 638 46.57 -36.83 10.62
C ASN A 638 46.34 -36.42 9.15
N THR A 639 45.66 -37.27 8.38
CA THR A 639 45.31 -36.94 7.00
C THR A 639 44.12 -35.99 6.95
N ALA A 640 44.01 -35.17 5.89
CA ALA A 640 42.86 -34.28 5.72
C ALA A 640 41.51 -35.03 5.68
N ALA A 641 41.49 -36.33 5.31
CA ALA A 641 40.31 -37.17 5.39
C ALA A 641 39.94 -37.53 6.85
N GLN A 642 40.93 -37.90 7.68
CA GLN A 642 40.72 -38.14 9.11
C GLN A 642 40.23 -36.87 9.81
N VAL A 643 40.92 -35.74 9.61
CA VAL A 643 40.56 -34.45 10.20
C VAL A 643 39.14 -34.02 9.81
N ARG A 644 38.76 -34.18 8.52
CA ARG A 644 37.40 -33.91 8.06
C ARG A 644 36.36 -34.82 8.73
N SER A 645 36.68 -36.10 8.95
CA SER A 645 35.81 -37.02 9.68
C SER A 645 35.62 -36.60 11.14
N THR A 646 36.70 -36.25 11.83
CA THR A 646 36.66 -35.74 13.21
C THR A 646 35.87 -34.44 13.33
N LEU A 647 36.10 -33.45 12.45
CA LEU A 647 35.33 -32.20 12.48
C LEU A 647 33.83 -32.44 12.22
N ARG A 648 33.46 -33.37 11.33
CA ARG A 648 32.05 -33.75 11.07
C ARG A 648 31.38 -34.46 12.26
N ASN A 649 32.14 -35.21 13.04
CA ASN A 649 31.69 -35.80 14.30
C ASN A 649 31.54 -34.73 15.39
N ASN A 650 32.55 -33.87 15.54
CA ASN A 650 32.54 -32.81 16.54
C ASN A 650 31.41 -31.80 16.27
N TRP A 651 31.14 -31.43 15.01
CA TRP A 651 29.93 -30.67 14.65
C TRP A 651 28.62 -31.32 15.11
N ASN A 652 28.55 -32.65 15.21
CA ASN A 652 27.36 -33.37 15.66
C ASN A 652 27.22 -33.39 17.18
N GLU A 653 28.30 -33.68 17.89
CA GLU A 653 28.29 -33.77 19.36
C GLU A 653 28.29 -32.39 20.02
N GLU A 654 29.05 -31.44 19.46
CA GLU A 654 29.22 -30.10 20.01
C GLU A 654 28.00 -29.22 19.75
N MET A 655 27.26 -29.38 18.64
CA MET A 655 26.04 -28.58 18.32
C MET A 655 24.74 -29.41 18.41
N LEU A 656 24.74 -30.46 19.25
CA LEU A 656 23.69 -31.49 19.27
C LEU A 656 22.31 -30.89 19.57
N ARG A 657 21.38 -31.01 18.61
CA ARG A 657 20.02 -30.42 18.63
C ARG A 657 19.96 -28.87 18.67
N GLU A 658 21.04 -28.16 18.35
CA GLU A 658 21.10 -26.69 18.27
C GLU A 658 20.83 -26.11 16.85
N GLY A 659 20.28 -26.90 15.93
CA GLY A 659 19.73 -26.40 14.66
C GLY A 659 20.72 -26.18 13.52
N ASN A 660 21.70 -27.09 13.39
CA ASN A 660 22.78 -27.01 12.38
C ASN A 660 23.05 -28.33 11.62
N ARG A 661 22.47 -29.46 12.04
CA ARG A 661 22.88 -30.80 11.60
C ARG A 661 22.46 -31.11 10.17
N PHE A 662 21.18 -30.94 9.83
CA PHE A 662 20.68 -31.17 8.48
C PHE A 662 21.41 -30.28 7.47
N VAL A 663 21.58 -29.00 7.81
CA VAL A 663 22.32 -28.04 6.99
C VAL A 663 23.76 -28.49 6.73
N CYS A 664 24.45 -29.03 7.74
CA CYS A 664 25.78 -29.59 7.57
C CYS A 664 25.77 -30.86 6.70
N LEU A 665 24.84 -31.80 6.92
CA LEU A 665 24.69 -33.00 6.09
C LEU A 665 24.48 -32.67 4.60
N GLN A 666 23.68 -31.64 4.31
CA GLN A 666 23.49 -31.10 2.95
C GLN A 666 24.78 -30.51 2.40
N ARG A 667 25.37 -29.55 3.12
CA ARG A 667 26.57 -28.80 2.71
C ARG A 667 27.76 -29.75 2.44
N TRP A 668 27.87 -30.82 3.20
CA TRP A 668 28.88 -31.88 3.04
C TRP A 668 28.62 -32.89 1.93
N GLY A 669 27.42 -32.90 1.33
CA GLY A 669 27.02 -33.85 0.29
C GLY A 669 26.76 -35.28 0.80
N ILE A 670 26.39 -35.44 2.08
CA ILE A 670 26.20 -36.77 2.71
C ILE A 670 24.78 -37.02 3.22
N ALA A 671 23.86 -36.05 3.13
CA ALA A 671 22.46 -36.18 3.54
C ALA A 671 21.80 -37.47 3.02
N GLN A 672 21.94 -37.78 1.72
CA GLN A 672 21.36 -39.00 1.15
C GLN A 672 21.89 -40.30 1.79
N SER A 673 23.17 -40.35 2.18
CA SER A 673 23.77 -41.53 2.82
C SER A 673 23.40 -41.71 4.30
N VAL A 674 23.01 -40.62 4.98
CA VAL A 674 22.64 -40.64 6.41
C VAL A 674 21.12 -40.78 6.60
N LEU A 675 20.33 -40.17 5.71
CA LEU A 675 18.89 -39.94 5.93
C LEU A 675 17.97 -40.81 5.05
N ALA A 676 18.51 -41.64 4.15
CA ALA A 676 17.72 -42.53 3.29
C ALA A 676 16.73 -43.41 4.09
N ALA A 677 17.13 -43.88 5.27
CA ALA A 677 16.29 -44.70 6.15
C ALA A 677 15.07 -43.94 6.71
N LYS A 678 15.13 -42.60 6.79
CA LYS A 678 14.01 -41.72 7.16
C LYS A 678 13.16 -41.31 5.95
N GLY A 679 13.44 -41.81 4.74
CA GLY A 679 12.71 -41.47 3.52
C GLY A 679 13.31 -40.34 2.67
N TYR A 680 14.50 -39.82 3.03
CA TYR A 680 15.15 -38.75 2.29
C TYR A 680 15.47 -39.13 0.84
N THR A 681 15.15 -38.24 -0.10
CA THR A 681 15.47 -38.36 -1.53
C THR A 681 16.09 -37.08 -2.11
N SER A 682 17.32 -37.17 -2.63
CA SER A 682 17.94 -36.13 -3.46
C SER A 682 17.43 -36.23 -4.90
N PRO A 683 17.23 -35.10 -5.63
CA PRO A 683 17.44 -33.72 -5.17
C PRO A 683 16.25 -33.12 -4.41
N LYS A 684 15.10 -33.81 -4.36
CA LYS A 684 13.85 -33.28 -3.79
C LYS A 684 14.03 -32.67 -2.41
N ASN A 685 14.49 -33.48 -1.46
CA ASN A 685 14.60 -33.10 -0.05
C ASN A 685 15.86 -32.28 0.28
N GLU A 686 16.63 -31.81 -0.72
CA GLU A 686 17.76 -30.89 -0.48
C GLU A 686 17.29 -29.51 0.01
N LEU A 687 16.03 -29.16 -0.29
CA LEU A 687 15.34 -27.95 0.14
C LEU A 687 13.92 -28.30 0.61
N LEU A 688 13.35 -27.46 1.47
CA LEU A 688 11.93 -27.51 1.83
C LEU A 688 11.06 -26.87 0.73
N PRO A 689 9.80 -27.29 0.56
CA PRO A 689 8.90 -26.68 -0.40
C PRO A 689 8.56 -25.25 0.02
N ILE A 690 8.41 -24.37 -0.98
CA ILE A 690 7.73 -23.08 -0.81
C ILE A 690 6.28 -23.37 -0.37
N PRO A 691 5.77 -22.74 0.71
CA PRO A 691 4.41 -22.98 1.17
C PRO A 691 3.36 -22.69 0.10
N ILE A 692 2.34 -23.55 0.01
CA ILE A 692 1.36 -23.48 -1.08
C ILE A 692 0.58 -22.16 -1.07
N ASP A 693 0.30 -21.59 0.10
CA ASP A 693 -0.40 -20.32 0.23
C ASP A 693 0.40 -19.17 -0.40
N PHE A 694 1.74 -19.20 -0.28
CA PHE A 694 2.61 -18.25 -0.95
C PHE A 694 2.64 -18.46 -2.48
N MET A 695 2.35 -19.66 -2.98
CA MET A 695 2.27 -19.91 -4.43
C MET A 695 0.89 -19.60 -5.04
N ILE A 696 -0.19 -19.99 -4.35
CA ILE A 696 -1.58 -19.69 -4.74
C ILE A 696 -1.78 -18.19 -4.81
N ASN A 697 -1.31 -17.49 -3.78
CA ASN A 697 -1.39 -16.04 -3.77
C ASN A 697 -0.38 -15.43 -4.77
N TYR A 698 0.89 -15.85 -4.78
CA TYR A 698 1.96 -15.05 -5.42
C TYR A 698 2.50 -15.71 -6.69
N ASN A 699 1.88 -15.43 -7.85
CA ASN A 699 2.08 -16.23 -9.08
C ASN A 699 3.50 -16.27 -9.68
N GLY A 700 4.39 -15.37 -9.26
CA GLY A 700 5.81 -15.37 -9.64
C GLY A 700 6.66 -16.31 -8.79
N MET A 701 6.12 -16.87 -7.70
CA MET A 701 6.77 -17.87 -6.86
C MET A 701 6.83 -19.20 -7.59
N LYS A 702 8.02 -19.81 -7.59
CA LYS A 702 8.30 -21.12 -8.18
C LYS A 702 8.63 -22.11 -7.09
N GLN A 703 8.07 -23.30 -7.18
CA GLN A 703 8.36 -24.40 -6.26
C GLN A 703 9.81 -24.87 -6.41
N ASN A 704 10.39 -25.39 -5.32
CA ASN A 704 11.69 -26.06 -5.34
C ASN A 704 11.58 -27.43 -6.07
N PRO A 705 12.68 -27.96 -6.63
CA PRO A 705 12.62 -29.18 -7.45
C PRO A 705 12.02 -30.38 -6.71
N GLY A 706 11.01 -31.04 -7.29
CA GLY A 706 10.44 -32.29 -6.76
C GLY A 706 9.21 -32.15 -5.86
N TYR A 707 8.63 -30.95 -5.75
CA TYR A 707 7.35 -30.67 -5.08
C TYR A 707 6.34 -30.01 -6.04
#